data_AF-A0A1F6HWX1-F1
#
_entry.id   AF-A0A1F6HWX1-F1
#
_cell.length_a   1.000
_cell.length_b   1.000
_cell.length_c   1.000
_cell.angle_alpha   90.00
_cell.angle_beta   90.00
_cell.angle_gamma   90.00
#
_symmetry.space_group_name_H-M   'P 1'
#
loop_
_entity.id
_entity.type
_entity.pdbx_description
1 polymer ?
#
loop_
_entity_poly.entity_id
_entity_poly.type
_entity_poly.pdbx_seq_one_letter_code
_entity_poly.pdbx_strand_id
1 'polypeptide(L)'
;MNKNQKRKEQLFSFIKFLIGWPISAIAIFFIFRITFLKFDLVKSYIKTPELIPFFAGLICFILFYFGRAFVWKKLLEERGHNIEFKEVSYLWGLSELKRFAPGNIWSFLGRTFSFSKKGVDSKTIISLIFAEIGLFIMASLLLSLFSIQFILPYIFSIHTYSIFVVPLITFSVILISLLFLFNRKYIESSKLKFFKNFLPGFSPYTNFVLLSISVFSLFFFGLGTFLTIASVVYLPVNLFLPLIGFFVLSLLLGYLSFITPMGLGVREGIISIGLLSTLGLQLAGFAAIFARIVLILSEMIFILLATFWKNIKDNKFLKIENYIRNHLHEIILLLMITVYIMYFLTVSFLRYDNFFTGRFDLGNMDQAVWNTIHGRIFKITDPNGTDIISRLSFHADFLLILISPLYLIWSHPKMLLLLQSVVLGFGALFVYLISKNVLKNKNISLAFSFSYLLNPSLQFSNLYDFHPVTLATTFLLGAFYFLIKKRYLWLSVFLMLAALTKEQVWVIASLFGIYLFFVNKKRFLGILLTVFSLSVFYYLITKAIPQAAGAQHFALSYYSDFGESPLVIIKNIFLSPGKVIGTLLHKEQLIYLIRIFSPLGFLSLFYPLILVFAIPDFFINLLSNNVQLREIYYQYTATITSFIFISAIYAVVIVKKWFPKIPLKLFTWYILTTAVLGAYYIGPLPGSKNPSISVFTRQLPERKIINEFLERIPPQFSIASTNNLGSHLSHRQKIYTIPVGINKADIIVFLLNDSFAQPSLKAQIETVSKMKKDKNYIQVFKQGDFVVFEKRNLYLEENEKKIKQVKLFPLSIPSLAHRDYEKGEIRIEKKVETNKSFTTYTASYSSDGLKVYTLLNIPNTPKPANGFPVIIVNHGYINPQGYDTVSSYKSITDYFSQNGYLVLKPDYRGNGKSEIDNKALMRFAYPIDVMNLISSISSIKEADSSSVYLWGHSMGAEVTLKVLEIIGKNEELSKSVKAAVLWAPVTDPLKWFSRQNLPRLEERVVTPFPYSKTFQILGKPEDNPKLWESISPLSYLLDIKTPVQIVHGTNDKTVPYQWSIELFNDLKSLSKNTKFNLYDNAGHNLNPKWEEATRDSLMFFKSF
;
A
#
# COMPACT_ATOMS: atom_id res chain seq x y z
N MET A 1 -11.69 -5.53 -64.95
CA MET A 1 -11.73 -4.19 -64.33
C MET A 1 -11.91 -3.15 -65.44
N ASN A 2 -12.91 -2.28 -65.34
CA ASN A 2 -13.24 -1.32 -66.40
C ASN A 2 -12.31 -0.10 -66.37
N LYS A 3 -12.01 0.53 -67.52
CA LYS A 3 -11.01 1.63 -67.67
C LYS A 3 -11.26 2.82 -66.72
N ASN A 4 -12.52 3.13 -66.42
CA ASN A 4 -12.91 4.19 -65.48
C ASN A 4 -12.59 3.88 -64.01
N GLN A 5 -12.53 2.60 -63.64
CA GLN A 5 -12.21 2.16 -62.27
C GLN A 5 -10.71 2.29 -62.02
N LYS A 6 -9.89 1.97 -63.03
CA LYS A 6 -8.42 2.13 -63.01
C LYS A 6 -8.02 3.62 -62.92
N ARG A 7 -8.73 4.52 -63.62
CA ARG A 7 -8.51 5.98 -63.53
C ARG A 7 -8.88 6.56 -62.16
N LYS A 8 -9.98 6.11 -61.54
CA LYS A 8 -10.35 6.51 -60.17
C LYS A 8 -9.33 6.01 -59.13
N GLU A 9 -8.83 4.78 -59.28
CA GLU A 9 -7.76 4.25 -58.42
C GLU A 9 -6.46 5.04 -58.56
N GLN A 10 -6.07 5.41 -59.79
CA GLN A 10 -4.90 6.25 -60.03
C GLN A 10 -5.06 7.65 -59.40
N LEU A 11 -6.23 8.27 -59.52
CA LEU A 11 -6.51 9.58 -58.90
C LEU A 11 -6.47 9.50 -57.36
N PHE A 12 -7.06 8.47 -56.75
CA PHE A 12 -6.99 8.27 -55.30
C PHE A 12 -5.58 7.97 -54.82
N SER A 13 -4.81 7.19 -55.59
CA SER A 13 -3.38 6.94 -55.31
C SER A 13 -2.56 8.22 -55.38
N PHE A 14 -2.85 9.08 -56.36
CA PHE A 14 -2.19 10.37 -56.56
C PHE A 14 -2.51 11.37 -55.44
N ILE A 15 -3.78 11.48 -55.04
CA ILE A 15 -4.21 12.33 -53.91
C ILE A 15 -3.58 11.86 -52.59
N LYS A 16 -3.52 10.54 -52.32
CA LYS A 16 -2.83 10.01 -51.14
C LYS A 16 -1.33 10.30 -51.16
N PHE A 17 -0.71 10.24 -52.33
CA PHE A 17 0.71 10.54 -52.48
C PHE A 17 1.01 12.01 -52.22
N LEU A 18 0.23 12.92 -52.82
CA LEU A 18 0.46 14.38 -52.74
C LEU A 18 -0.02 15.04 -51.44
N ILE A 19 -1.06 14.52 -50.79
CA ILE A 19 -1.67 15.15 -49.61
C ILE A 19 -1.39 14.32 -48.34
N GLY A 20 -1.52 13.00 -48.44
CA GLY A 20 -1.39 12.08 -47.31
C GLY A 20 0.00 12.01 -46.70
N TRP A 21 1.02 11.83 -47.53
CA TRP A 21 2.41 11.74 -47.07
C TRP A 21 2.93 13.07 -46.51
N PRO A 22 2.67 14.24 -47.13
CA PRO A 22 3.04 15.51 -46.52
C PRO A 22 2.35 15.79 -45.19
N ILE A 23 1.05 15.51 -45.05
CA ILE A 23 0.35 15.67 -43.75
C ILE A 23 0.94 14.75 -42.68
N SER A 24 1.25 13.50 -43.05
CA SER A 24 1.86 12.54 -42.12
C SER A 24 3.29 12.95 -41.74
N ALA A 25 4.06 13.47 -42.70
CA ALA A 25 5.42 13.97 -42.48
C ALA A 25 5.41 15.23 -41.59
N ILE A 26 4.47 16.15 -41.79
CA ILE A 26 4.28 17.34 -40.95
C ILE A 26 3.88 16.92 -39.53
N ALA A 27 2.92 16.00 -39.38
CA ALA A 27 2.50 15.51 -38.08
C ALA A 27 3.66 14.81 -37.33
N ILE A 28 4.42 13.94 -38.01
CA ILE A 28 5.61 13.30 -37.45
C ILE A 28 6.68 14.33 -37.09
N PHE A 29 6.98 15.28 -37.98
CA PHE A 29 7.95 16.33 -37.74
C PHE A 29 7.57 17.16 -36.51
N PHE A 30 6.30 17.51 -36.36
CA PHE A 30 5.82 18.29 -35.23
C PHE A 30 5.91 17.50 -33.92
N ILE A 31 5.49 16.23 -33.91
CA ILE A 31 5.61 15.37 -32.71
C ILE A 31 7.08 15.10 -32.37
N PHE A 32 7.92 14.84 -33.37
CA PHE A 32 9.36 14.64 -33.21
C PHE A 32 10.02 15.90 -32.65
N ARG A 33 9.75 17.07 -33.24
CA ARG A 33 10.25 18.37 -32.77
C ARG A 33 9.81 18.66 -31.33
N ILE A 34 8.54 18.45 -31.00
CA ILE A 34 8.01 18.66 -29.63
C ILE A 34 8.70 17.75 -28.61
N THR A 35 8.95 16.49 -28.98
CA THR A 35 9.54 15.50 -28.08
C THR A 35 11.05 15.69 -27.92
N PHE A 36 11.77 16.04 -29.00
CA PHE A 36 13.23 16.19 -28.98
C PHE A 36 13.73 17.55 -28.50
N LEU A 37 12.93 18.62 -28.55
CA LEU A 37 13.34 19.95 -28.05
C LEU A 37 13.67 19.98 -26.55
N LYS A 38 13.18 19.00 -25.77
CA LYS A 38 13.53 18.79 -24.36
C LYS A 38 13.83 17.33 -24.07
N PHE A 39 14.67 16.71 -24.90
CA PHE A 39 14.99 15.28 -24.80
C PHE A 39 15.47 14.84 -23.40
N ASP A 40 16.17 15.71 -22.66
CA ASP A 40 16.63 15.42 -21.30
C ASP A 40 15.48 15.09 -20.32
N LEU A 41 14.30 15.69 -20.48
CA LEU A 41 13.10 15.39 -19.68
C LEU A 41 12.48 14.03 -20.00
N VAL A 42 12.68 13.51 -21.21
CA VAL A 42 12.11 12.24 -21.69
C VAL A 42 13.10 11.08 -21.52
N LYS A 43 14.41 11.38 -21.53
CA LYS A 43 15.51 10.42 -21.46
C LYS A 43 15.46 9.54 -20.20
N SER A 44 14.99 10.07 -19.07
CA SER A 44 14.81 9.31 -17.82
C SER A 44 13.74 8.22 -17.97
N TYR A 45 12.60 8.54 -18.57
CA TYR A 45 11.46 7.61 -18.75
C TYR A 45 11.73 6.51 -19.79
N ILE A 46 12.58 6.76 -20.77
CA ILE A 46 12.98 5.75 -21.78
C ILE A 46 13.82 4.63 -21.16
N LYS A 47 14.67 4.95 -20.18
CA LYS A 47 15.64 3.99 -19.61
C LYS A 47 15.04 3.01 -18.61
N THR A 48 13.89 3.33 -18.03
CA THR A 48 13.32 2.58 -16.91
C THR A 48 11.82 2.32 -17.08
N PRO A 49 11.36 1.66 -18.15
CA PRO A 49 9.98 1.23 -18.23
C PRO A 49 9.68 0.18 -17.16
N GLU A 50 8.54 0.32 -16.50
CA GLU A 50 8.01 -0.69 -15.60
C GLU A 50 7.65 -1.96 -16.39
N LEU A 51 8.37 -3.05 -16.12
CA LEU A 51 8.31 -4.27 -16.94
C LEU A 51 6.92 -4.92 -16.94
N ILE A 52 6.24 -4.94 -15.80
CA ILE A 52 4.94 -5.59 -15.63
C ILE A 52 3.87 -4.97 -16.56
N PRO A 53 3.56 -3.66 -16.47
CA PRO A 53 2.59 -3.03 -17.37
C PRO A 53 3.06 -3.06 -18.83
N PHE A 54 4.36 -2.99 -19.11
CA PHE A 54 4.89 -3.10 -20.47
C PHE A 54 4.54 -4.46 -21.11
N PHE A 55 4.91 -5.58 -20.47
CA PHE A 55 4.62 -6.91 -21.01
C PHE A 55 3.11 -7.22 -21.02
N ALA A 56 2.36 -6.74 -20.02
CA ALA A 56 0.91 -6.86 -20.02
C ALA A 56 0.27 -6.10 -21.19
N GLY A 57 0.79 -4.90 -21.51
CA GLY A 57 0.38 -4.12 -22.68
C GLY A 57 0.64 -4.85 -24.00
N LEU A 58 1.83 -5.45 -24.15
CA LEU A 58 2.21 -6.26 -25.31
C LEU A 58 1.29 -7.48 -25.49
N ILE A 59 0.99 -8.20 -24.41
CA ILE A 59 0.05 -9.33 -24.43
C ILE A 59 -1.35 -8.87 -24.85
N CYS A 60 -1.83 -7.74 -24.32
CA CYS A 60 -3.13 -7.18 -24.69
C CYS A 60 -3.20 -6.86 -26.19
N PHE A 61 -2.15 -6.26 -26.78
CA PHE A 61 -2.12 -6.03 -28.22
C PHE A 61 -2.12 -7.33 -29.05
N ILE A 62 -1.37 -8.36 -28.62
CA ILE A 62 -1.40 -9.67 -29.28
C ILE A 62 -2.82 -10.27 -29.23
N LEU A 63 -3.49 -10.19 -28.08
CA LEU A 63 -4.88 -10.64 -27.92
C LEU A 63 -5.86 -9.84 -28.79
N PHE A 64 -5.63 -8.53 -28.96
CA PHE A 64 -6.39 -7.72 -29.92
C PHE A 64 -6.29 -8.29 -31.34
N TYR A 65 -5.08 -8.58 -31.84
CA TYR A 65 -4.88 -9.13 -33.18
C TYR A 65 -5.48 -10.53 -33.36
N PHE A 66 -5.29 -11.44 -32.38
CA PHE A 66 -5.96 -12.74 -32.41
C PHE A 66 -7.49 -12.62 -32.36
N GLY A 67 -8.02 -11.69 -31.58
CA GLY A 67 -9.45 -11.40 -31.51
C GLY A 67 -10.01 -10.95 -32.86
N ARG A 68 -9.31 -10.06 -33.57
CA ARG A 68 -9.67 -9.62 -34.93
C ARG A 68 -9.65 -10.79 -35.93
N ALA A 69 -8.59 -11.61 -35.91
CA ALA A 69 -8.53 -12.81 -36.74
C ALA A 69 -9.66 -13.81 -36.41
N PHE A 70 -10.07 -13.90 -35.14
CA PHE A 70 -11.16 -14.79 -34.71
C PHE A 70 -12.53 -14.29 -35.18
N VAL A 71 -12.77 -12.97 -35.18
CA VAL A 71 -13.95 -12.37 -35.82
C VAL A 71 -13.99 -12.76 -37.29
N TRP A 72 -12.87 -12.62 -38.01
CA TRP A 72 -12.78 -13.03 -39.41
C TRP A 72 -13.06 -14.53 -39.62
N LYS A 73 -12.52 -15.39 -38.76
CA LYS A 73 -12.81 -16.84 -38.78
C LYS A 73 -14.31 -17.12 -38.64
N LYS A 74 -14.98 -16.44 -37.70
CA LYS A 74 -16.42 -16.61 -37.48
C LYS A 74 -17.26 -16.11 -38.66
N LEU A 75 -16.85 -15.00 -39.28
CA LEU A 75 -17.48 -14.50 -40.51
C LEU A 75 -17.39 -15.52 -41.66
N LEU A 76 -16.27 -16.22 -41.80
CA LEU A 76 -16.09 -17.29 -42.80
C LEU A 76 -16.96 -18.51 -42.49
N GLU A 77 -17.00 -18.96 -41.22
CA GLU A 77 -17.82 -20.10 -40.79
C GLU A 77 -19.31 -19.87 -41.06
N GLU A 78 -19.82 -18.65 -40.82
CA GLU A 78 -21.22 -18.27 -41.10
C GLU A 78 -21.56 -18.24 -42.60
N ARG A 79 -20.56 -18.22 -43.48
CA ARG A 79 -20.71 -18.37 -44.93
C ARG A 79 -20.42 -19.78 -45.42
N GLY A 80 -20.28 -20.75 -44.52
CA GLY A 80 -20.03 -22.16 -44.86
C GLY A 80 -18.57 -22.49 -45.15
N HIS A 81 -17.63 -21.57 -44.92
CA HIS A 81 -16.20 -21.81 -45.13
C HIS A 81 -15.50 -22.14 -43.80
N ASN A 82 -15.18 -23.42 -43.59
CA ASN A 82 -14.51 -23.89 -42.39
C ASN A 82 -12.99 -23.97 -42.58
N ILE A 83 -12.30 -22.84 -42.40
CA ILE A 83 -10.83 -22.77 -42.43
C ILE A 83 -10.31 -22.82 -40.99
N GLU A 84 -9.27 -23.61 -40.74
CA GLU A 84 -8.67 -23.73 -39.40
C GLU A 84 -8.21 -22.39 -38.85
N PHE A 85 -8.37 -22.17 -37.53
CA PHE A 85 -8.08 -20.86 -36.93
C PHE A 85 -6.62 -20.45 -37.09
N LYS A 86 -5.66 -21.38 -36.92
CA LYS A 86 -4.23 -21.11 -37.11
C LYS A 86 -3.91 -20.61 -38.53
N GLU A 87 -4.62 -21.13 -39.53
CA GLU A 87 -4.47 -20.71 -40.92
C GLU A 87 -5.14 -19.36 -41.17
N VAL A 88 -6.33 -19.14 -40.59
CA VAL A 88 -6.99 -17.83 -40.63
C VAL A 88 -6.12 -16.75 -39.99
N SER A 89 -5.55 -16.99 -38.80
CA SER A 89 -4.67 -16.04 -38.11
C SER A 89 -3.44 -15.68 -38.94
N TYR A 90 -2.81 -16.67 -39.57
CA TYR A 90 -1.67 -16.45 -40.47
C TYR A 90 -2.04 -15.62 -41.70
N LEU A 91 -3.09 -16.03 -42.44
CA LEU A 91 -3.50 -15.34 -43.68
C LEU A 91 -4.05 -13.94 -43.40
N TRP A 92 -4.79 -13.77 -42.30
CA TRP A 92 -5.29 -12.47 -41.86
C TRP A 92 -4.12 -11.57 -41.45
N GLY A 93 -3.17 -12.06 -40.64
CA GLY A 93 -1.98 -11.29 -40.24
C GLY A 93 -1.09 -10.87 -41.41
N LEU A 94 -0.83 -11.76 -42.37
CA LEU A 94 -0.09 -11.42 -43.59
C LEU A 94 -0.83 -10.41 -44.47
N SER A 95 -2.16 -10.48 -44.52
CA SER A 95 -2.94 -9.47 -45.23
C SER A 95 -2.77 -8.10 -44.58
N GLU A 96 -2.76 -8.03 -43.24
CA GLU A 96 -2.58 -6.79 -42.51
C GLU A 96 -1.22 -6.14 -42.70
N LEU A 97 -0.12 -6.90 -42.82
CA LEU A 97 1.21 -6.33 -43.15
C LEU A 97 1.22 -5.50 -44.43
N LYS A 98 0.37 -5.85 -45.40
CA LYS A 98 0.32 -5.11 -46.67
C LYS A 98 -0.21 -3.69 -46.51
N ARG A 99 -0.76 -3.31 -45.34
CA ARG A 99 -1.14 -1.92 -45.03
C ARG A 99 0.04 -0.97 -44.84
N PHE A 100 1.25 -1.51 -44.65
CA PHE A 100 2.49 -0.71 -44.64
C PHE A 100 2.93 -0.29 -46.05
N ALA A 101 2.36 -0.91 -47.10
CA ALA A 101 2.36 -0.36 -48.46
C ALA A 101 1.21 0.66 -48.59
N PRO A 102 1.31 1.72 -49.42
CA PRO A 102 0.48 2.92 -49.29
C PRO A 102 -1.04 2.66 -49.27
N GLY A 103 -1.63 2.66 -48.06
CA GLY A 103 -3.07 2.65 -47.78
C GLY A 103 -3.68 1.29 -47.41
N ASN A 104 -4.75 1.30 -46.60
CA ASN A 104 -5.47 0.10 -46.11
C ASN A 104 -6.05 -0.80 -47.23
N ILE A 105 -6.15 -0.29 -48.46
CA ILE A 105 -6.68 -1.03 -49.62
C ILE A 105 -5.84 -2.28 -49.92
N TRP A 106 -4.52 -2.21 -49.74
CA TRP A 106 -3.61 -3.34 -49.97
C TRP A 106 -3.82 -4.48 -48.98
N SER A 107 -4.25 -4.17 -47.75
CA SER A 107 -4.64 -5.19 -46.77
C SER A 107 -5.88 -5.94 -47.23
N PHE A 108 -6.90 -5.23 -47.72
CA PHE A 108 -8.13 -5.83 -48.26
C PHE A 108 -7.87 -6.67 -49.52
N LEU A 109 -7.09 -6.17 -50.47
CA LEU A 109 -6.69 -6.93 -51.67
C LEU A 109 -5.85 -8.16 -51.29
N GLY A 110 -4.95 -8.00 -50.33
CA GLY A 110 -4.16 -9.10 -49.77
C GLY A 110 -5.03 -10.19 -49.16
N ARG A 111 -6.10 -9.81 -48.44
CA ARG A 111 -7.08 -10.72 -47.86
C ARG A 111 -7.85 -11.47 -48.94
N THR A 112 -8.35 -10.76 -49.95
CA THR A 112 -9.05 -11.37 -51.10
C THR A 112 -8.17 -12.40 -51.81
N PHE A 113 -6.91 -12.07 -52.10
CA PHE A 113 -5.98 -13.00 -52.75
C PHE A 113 -5.62 -14.21 -51.87
N SER A 114 -5.45 -14.00 -50.56
CA SER A 114 -5.01 -15.06 -49.65
C SER A 114 -6.11 -16.09 -49.39
N PHE A 115 -7.36 -15.63 -49.21
CA PHE A 115 -8.50 -16.50 -48.95
C PHE A 115 -9.12 -17.08 -50.24
N SER A 116 -8.94 -16.45 -51.40
CA SER A 116 -9.37 -17.05 -52.68
C SER A 116 -8.59 -18.32 -53.01
N LYS A 117 -7.29 -18.36 -52.68
CA LYS A 117 -6.47 -19.59 -52.74
C LYS A 117 -6.96 -20.71 -51.82
N LYS A 118 -7.86 -20.41 -50.88
CA LYS A 118 -8.48 -21.38 -49.96
C LYS A 118 -9.92 -21.73 -50.34
N GLY A 119 -10.33 -21.42 -51.57
CA GLY A 119 -11.64 -21.79 -52.12
C GLY A 119 -12.78 -20.87 -51.71
N VAL A 120 -12.50 -19.67 -51.18
CA VAL A 120 -13.52 -18.65 -50.89
C VAL A 120 -13.63 -17.71 -52.09
N ASP A 121 -14.82 -17.54 -52.66
CA ASP A 121 -14.96 -16.67 -53.82
C ASP A 121 -14.75 -15.19 -53.47
N SER A 122 -14.19 -14.42 -54.42
CA SER A 122 -13.84 -13.01 -54.20
C SER A 122 -15.03 -12.14 -53.82
N LYS A 123 -16.26 -12.45 -54.29
CA LYS A 123 -17.46 -11.65 -53.96
C LYS A 123 -17.83 -11.85 -52.48
N THR A 124 -17.76 -13.08 -52.00
CA THR A 124 -17.97 -13.42 -50.58
C THR A 124 -16.93 -12.74 -49.70
N ILE A 125 -15.64 -12.79 -50.06
CA ILE A 125 -14.58 -12.12 -49.28
C ILE A 125 -14.83 -10.61 -49.18
N ILE A 126 -15.15 -9.96 -50.30
CA ILE A 126 -15.47 -8.52 -50.31
C ILE A 126 -16.68 -8.22 -49.40
N SER A 127 -17.73 -9.03 -49.47
CA SER A 127 -18.90 -8.88 -48.57
C SER A 127 -18.53 -9.02 -47.10
N LEU A 128 -17.64 -9.97 -46.75
CA LEU A 128 -17.19 -10.17 -45.38
C LEU A 128 -16.28 -9.04 -44.89
N ILE A 129 -15.46 -8.44 -45.75
CA ILE A 129 -14.66 -7.25 -45.43
C ILE A 129 -15.58 -6.11 -45.01
N PHE A 130 -16.66 -5.83 -45.75
CA PHE A 130 -17.62 -4.80 -45.36
C PHE A 130 -18.30 -5.09 -44.02
N ALA A 131 -18.66 -6.35 -43.76
CA ALA A 131 -19.21 -6.76 -42.48
C ALA A 131 -18.22 -6.57 -41.32
N GLU A 132 -16.94 -6.90 -41.52
CA GLU A 132 -15.87 -6.68 -40.53
C GLU A 132 -15.64 -5.19 -40.24
N ILE A 133 -15.69 -4.33 -41.27
CA ILE A 133 -15.59 -2.87 -41.13
C ILE A 133 -16.77 -2.35 -40.31
N GLY A 134 -18.00 -2.79 -40.62
CA GLY A 134 -19.19 -2.40 -39.86
C GLY A 134 -19.11 -2.81 -38.38
N LEU A 135 -18.68 -4.05 -38.11
CA LEU A 135 -18.43 -4.55 -36.75
C LEU A 135 -17.38 -3.71 -36.02
N PHE A 136 -16.28 -3.39 -36.69
CA PHE A 136 -15.18 -2.62 -36.11
C PHE A 136 -15.61 -1.20 -35.74
N ILE A 137 -16.32 -0.50 -36.64
CA ILE A 137 -16.82 0.85 -36.38
C ILE A 137 -17.81 0.83 -35.21
N MET A 138 -18.78 -0.10 -35.23
CA MET A 138 -19.79 -0.19 -34.17
C MET A 138 -19.18 -0.48 -32.81
N ALA A 139 -18.29 -1.47 -32.75
CA ALA A 139 -17.62 -1.85 -31.52
C ALA A 139 -16.72 -0.71 -30.99
N SER A 140 -16.06 0.03 -31.89
CA SER A 140 -15.26 1.19 -31.51
C SER A 140 -16.12 2.31 -30.94
N LEU A 141 -17.26 2.61 -31.57
CA LEU A 141 -18.21 3.62 -31.08
C LEU A 141 -18.74 3.26 -29.69
N LEU A 142 -19.13 1.99 -29.46
CA LEU A 142 -19.62 1.51 -28.17
C LEU A 142 -18.60 1.72 -27.04
N LEU A 143 -17.32 1.39 -27.26
CA LEU A 143 -16.27 1.64 -26.26
C LEU A 143 -15.93 3.12 -26.13
N SER A 144 -15.98 3.87 -27.22
CA SER A 144 -15.72 5.31 -27.22
C SER A 144 -16.75 6.09 -26.40
N LEU A 145 -17.93 5.51 -26.10
CA LEU A 145 -18.90 6.12 -25.18
C LEU A 145 -18.30 6.41 -23.79
N PHE A 146 -17.35 5.59 -23.31
CA PHE A 146 -16.66 5.84 -22.04
C PHE A 146 -15.78 7.10 -22.08
N SER A 147 -15.36 7.54 -23.26
CA SER A 147 -14.51 8.73 -23.44
C SER A 147 -15.29 10.04 -23.54
N ILE A 148 -16.62 10.00 -23.57
CA ILE A 148 -17.47 11.19 -23.69
C ILE A 148 -17.16 12.22 -22.61
N GLN A 149 -16.89 11.77 -21.38
CA GLN A 149 -16.51 12.65 -20.27
C GLN A 149 -15.21 13.44 -20.52
N PHE A 150 -14.34 12.93 -21.39
CA PHE A 150 -13.05 13.51 -21.71
C PHE A 150 -13.12 14.49 -22.89
N ILE A 151 -13.97 14.19 -23.87
CA ILE A 151 -14.05 14.94 -25.13
C ILE A 151 -14.89 16.21 -25.00
N LEU A 152 -16.01 16.12 -24.27
CA LEU A 152 -16.97 17.22 -24.18
C LEU A 152 -16.40 18.53 -23.61
N PRO A 153 -15.55 18.53 -22.57
CA PRO A 153 -14.98 19.76 -22.03
C PRO A 153 -14.13 20.54 -23.05
N TYR A 154 -13.45 19.84 -23.97
CA TYR A 154 -12.54 20.47 -24.94
C TYR A 154 -13.25 21.03 -26.18
N ILE A 155 -14.36 20.42 -26.61
CA ILE A 155 -15.06 20.83 -27.84
C ILE A 155 -15.98 22.02 -27.58
N PHE A 156 -16.62 22.09 -26.40
CA PHE A 156 -17.70 23.05 -26.15
C PHE A 156 -17.37 24.13 -25.11
N SER A 157 -16.16 24.17 -24.54
CA SER A 157 -15.67 25.21 -23.62
C SER A 157 -16.62 25.61 -22.47
N ILE A 158 -17.53 24.72 -22.05
CA ILE A 158 -18.58 25.00 -21.06
C ILE A 158 -18.67 23.81 -20.09
N HIS A 159 -18.54 24.08 -18.79
CA HIS A 159 -18.46 23.08 -17.73
C HIS A 159 -19.81 22.54 -17.23
N THR A 160 -20.93 23.11 -17.68
CA THR A 160 -22.25 22.92 -17.04
C THR A 160 -23.28 22.39 -18.03
N TYR A 161 -23.33 21.05 -18.12
CA TYR A 161 -24.35 20.17 -18.72
C TYR A 161 -24.47 20.04 -20.25
N SER A 162 -24.74 18.79 -20.67
CA SER A 162 -26.13 18.45 -21.01
C SER A 162 -26.45 17.00 -20.64
N ILE A 163 -27.34 16.85 -19.64
CA ILE A 163 -28.12 15.63 -19.38
C ILE A 163 -28.86 15.15 -20.65
N PHE A 164 -28.89 15.94 -21.72
CA PHE A 164 -29.56 15.61 -22.97
C PHE A 164 -28.63 15.11 -24.09
N VAL A 165 -27.46 15.73 -24.34
CA VAL A 165 -26.59 15.32 -25.47
C VAL A 165 -25.88 14.00 -25.19
N VAL A 166 -25.41 13.78 -23.95
CA VAL A 166 -24.74 12.52 -23.59
C VAL A 166 -25.69 11.34 -23.71
N PRO A 167 -26.92 11.39 -23.14
CA PRO A 167 -27.89 10.33 -23.37
C PRO A 167 -28.35 10.23 -24.82
N LEU A 168 -28.45 11.33 -25.59
CA LEU A 168 -28.83 11.27 -27.00
C LEU A 168 -27.78 10.56 -27.86
N ILE A 169 -26.49 10.85 -27.67
CA ILE A 169 -25.38 10.15 -28.36
C ILE A 169 -25.35 8.68 -27.92
N THR A 170 -25.43 8.43 -26.61
CA THR A 170 -25.45 7.08 -26.04
C THR A 170 -26.65 6.28 -26.59
N PHE A 171 -27.84 6.89 -26.60
CA PHE A 171 -29.06 6.31 -27.15
C PHE A 171 -28.93 6.06 -28.65
N SER A 172 -28.36 6.98 -29.42
CA SER A 172 -28.15 6.80 -30.86
C SER A 172 -27.20 5.65 -31.15
N VAL A 173 -26.08 5.54 -30.43
CA VAL A 173 -25.12 4.42 -30.59
C VAL A 173 -25.75 3.09 -30.17
N ILE A 174 -26.49 3.07 -29.05
CA ILE A 174 -27.25 1.89 -28.61
C ILE A 174 -28.31 1.51 -29.65
N LEU A 175 -29.06 2.48 -30.19
CA LEU A 175 -30.10 2.26 -31.19
C LEU A 175 -29.51 1.70 -32.48
N ILE A 176 -28.41 2.26 -32.99
CA ILE A 176 -27.74 1.74 -34.19
C ILE A 176 -27.16 0.35 -33.91
N SER A 177 -26.65 0.10 -32.70
CA SER A 177 -26.24 -1.25 -32.27
C SER A 177 -27.44 -2.20 -32.26
N LEU A 178 -28.60 -1.80 -31.74
CA LEU A 178 -29.82 -2.60 -31.79
C LEU A 178 -30.29 -2.83 -33.23
N LEU A 179 -30.22 -1.84 -34.12
CA LEU A 179 -30.51 -2.03 -35.55
C LEU A 179 -29.55 -3.03 -36.20
N PHE A 180 -28.26 -2.97 -35.83
CA PHE A 180 -27.22 -3.91 -36.24
C PHE A 180 -27.53 -5.34 -35.77
N LEU A 181 -28.03 -5.48 -34.54
CA LEU A 181 -28.45 -6.76 -33.99
C LEU A 181 -29.73 -7.26 -34.65
N PHE A 182 -30.76 -6.43 -34.77
CA PHE A 182 -32.11 -6.98 -34.92
C PHE A 182 -32.65 -7.06 -36.34
N ASN A 183 -32.17 -6.35 -37.36
CA ASN A 183 -32.88 -6.46 -38.64
C ASN A 183 -32.23 -5.96 -39.93
N ARG A 184 -31.87 -6.90 -40.80
CA ARG A 184 -31.80 -6.66 -42.26
C ARG A 184 -33.20 -6.42 -42.87
N LYS A 185 -34.25 -7.11 -42.40
CA LYS A 185 -35.63 -6.98 -42.94
C LYS A 185 -36.24 -5.60 -42.71
N TYR A 186 -36.04 -5.00 -41.53
CA TYR A 186 -36.56 -3.66 -41.21
C TYR A 186 -35.83 -2.56 -41.99
N ILE A 187 -34.54 -2.73 -42.26
CA ILE A 187 -33.75 -1.79 -43.05
C ILE A 187 -34.13 -1.85 -44.53
N GLU A 188 -34.44 -3.06 -45.04
CA GLU A 188 -34.95 -3.25 -46.39
C GLU A 188 -36.29 -2.56 -46.64
N SER A 189 -37.14 -2.43 -45.61
CA SER A 189 -38.44 -1.72 -45.65
C SER A 189 -38.39 -0.23 -45.27
N SER A 190 -37.24 0.31 -44.87
CA SER A 190 -37.11 1.69 -44.37
C SER A 190 -36.38 2.64 -45.37
N LYS A 191 -36.38 3.95 -45.08
CA LYS A 191 -35.57 4.94 -45.81
C LYS A 191 -34.04 4.77 -45.60
N LEU A 192 -33.59 3.85 -44.73
CA LEU A 192 -32.19 3.62 -44.37
C LEU A 192 -31.46 2.63 -45.29
N LYS A 193 -31.94 2.38 -46.52
CA LYS A 193 -31.35 1.40 -47.48
C LYS A 193 -29.85 1.58 -47.72
N PHE A 194 -29.31 2.80 -47.58
CA PHE A 194 -27.87 3.08 -47.69
C PHE A 194 -27.02 2.26 -46.71
N PHE A 195 -27.50 2.05 -45.48
CA PHE A 195 -26.76 1.33 -44.43
C PHE A 195 -26.77 -0.20 -44.61
N LYS A 196 -27.57 -0.73 -45.55
CA LYS A 196 -27.69 -2.17 -45.83
C LYS A 196 -26.36 -2.84 -46.10
N ASN A 197 -25.45 -2.17 -46.82
CA ASN A 197 -24.16 -2.73 -47.21
C ASN A 197 -23.13 -2.79 -46.08
N PHE A 198 -23.38 -2.06 -44.98
CA PHE A 198 -22.50 -2.01 -43.81
C PHE A 198 -22.92 -2.96 -42.68
N LEU A 199 -24.07 -3.64 -42.84
CA LEU A 199 -24.60 -4.56 -41.84
C LEU A 199 -24.38 -6.02 -42.25
N PRO A 200 -23.87 -6.86 -41.34
CA PRO A 200 -23.78 -8.28 -41.61
C PRO A 200 -25.19 -8.85 -41.76
N GLY A 201 -25.45 -9.52 -42.88
CA GLY A 201 -26.73 -10.15 -43.17
C GLY A 201 -26.99 -11.45 -42.41
N PHE A 202 -26.42 -11.63 -41.22
CA PHE A 202 -26.56 -12.84 -40.40
C PHE A 202 -27.75 -12.76 -39.44
N SER A 203 -27.97 -13.83 -38.68
CA SER A 203 -28.99 -13.86 -37.64
C SER A 203 -28.70 -12.81 -36.55
N PRO A 204 -29.72 -12.28 -35.86
CA PRO A 204 -29.50 -11.35 -34.76
C PRO A 204 -28.57 -11.87 -33.66
N TYR A 205 -28.68 -13.16 -33.38
CA TYR A 205 -27.80 -13.84 -32.44
C TYR A 205 -26.34 -13.84 -32.92
N THR A 206 -26.10 -14.17 -34.19
CA THR A 206 -24.77 -14.16 -34.78
C THR A 206 -24.16 -12.75 -34.74
N ASN A 207 -24.93 -11.73 -35.14
CA ASN A 207 -24.49 -10.34 -35.11
C ASN A 207 -24.10 -9.89 -33.70
N PHE A 208 -24.86 -10.30 -32.69
CA PHE A 208 -24.56 -10.01 -31.28
C PHE A 208 -23.24 -10.63 -30.82
N VAL A 209 -23.03 -11.90 -31.15
CA VAL A 209 -21.78 -12.60 -30.78
C VAL A 209 -20.58 -11.95 -31.47
N LEU A 210 -20.67 -11.67 -32.76
CA LEU A 210 -19.60 -11.03 -33.53
C LEU A 210 -19.30 -9.62 -33.01
N LEU A 211 -20.32 -8.83 -32.69
CA LEU A 211 -20.16 -7.49 -32.12
C LEU A 211 -19.49 -7.56 -30.74
N SER A 212 -19.92 -8.51 -29.89
CA SER A 212 -19.35 -8.69 -28.55
C SER A 212 -17.87 -9.10 -28.60
N ILE A 213 -17.49 -10.02 -29.49
CA ILE A 213 -16.08 -10.39 -29.70
C ILE A 213 -15.28 -9.18 -30.21
N SER A 214 -15.87 -8.38 -31.11
CA SER A 214 -15.23 -7.17 -31.64
C SER A 214 -15.02 -6.12 -30.56
N VAL A 215 -16.01 -5.88 -29.70
CA VAL A 215 -15.90 -4.99 -28.53
C VAL A 215 -14.80 -5.50 -27.59
N PHE A 216 -14.79 -6.80 -27.27
CA PHE A 216 -13.78 -7.38 -26.38
C PHE A 216 -12.36 -7.28 -26.96
N SER A 217 -12.20 -7.53 -28.25
CA SER A 217 -10.92 -7.35 -28.96
C SER A 217 -10.45 -5.88 -28.89
N LEU A 218 -11.33 -4.92 -29.15
CA LEU A 218 -11.00 -3.50 -29.08
C LEU A 218 -10.75 -3.01 -27.66
N PHE A 219 -11.38 -3.61 -26.66
CA PHE A 219 -11.06 -3.35 -25.26
C PHE A 219 -9.61 -3.71 -24.96
N PHE A 220 -9.11 -4.86 -25.43
CA PHE A 220 -7.70 -5.22 -25.31
C PHE A 220 -6.77 -4.25 -26.04
N PHE A 221 -7.18 -3.68 -27.16
CA PHE A 221 -6.41 -2.62 -27.80
C PHE A 221 -6.31 -1.36 -26.91
N GLY A 222 -7.43 -0.90 -26.35
CA GLY A 222 -7.45 0.26 -25.46
C GLY A 222 -6.66 0.00 -24.18
N LEU A 223 -6.84 -1.18 -23.57
CA LEU A 223 -6.10 -1.64 -22.39
C LEU A 223 -4.60 -1.78 -22.68
N GLY A 224 -4.24 -2.35 -23.83
CA GLY A 224 -2.84 -2.46 -24.26
C GLY A 224 -2.18 -1.09 -24.41
N THR A 225 -2.92 -0.11 -24.96
CA THR A 225 -2.47 1.28 -25.07
C THR A 225 -2.29 1.91 -23.68
N PHE A 226 -3.27 1.75 -22.79
CA PHE A 226 -3.21 2.24 -21.41
C PHE A 226 -2.00 1.68 -20.66
N LEU A 227 -1.83 0.35 -20.64
CA LEU A 227 -0.74 -0.32 -19.92
C LEU A 227 0.63 0.01 -20.50
N THR A 228 0.74 0.11 -21.81
CA THR A 228 2.00 0.50 -22.45
C THR A 228 2.39 1.92 -22.06
N ILE A 229 1.46 2.87 -22.05
CA ILE A 229 1.75 4.24 -21.61
C ILE A 229 2.04 4.27 -20.11
N ALA A 230 1.25 3.55 -19.31
CA ALA A 230 1.45 3.41 -17.87
C ALA A 230 2.81 2.81 -17.48
N SER A 231 3.46 2.08 -18.40
CA SER A 231 4.80 1.53 -18.16
C SER A 231 5.91 2.57 -18.17
N VAL A 232 5.70 3.71 -18.81
CA VAL A 232 6.71 4.78 -18.93
C VAL A 232 6.27 6.08 -18.26
N VAL A 233 4.98 6.30 -18.08
CA VAL A 233 4.44 7.51 -17.44
C VAL A 233 3.28 7.15 -16.53
N TYR A 234 3.14 7.80 -15.39
CA TYR A 234 2.00 7.60 -14.50
C TYR A 234 0.69 8.03 -15.18
N LEU A 235 -0.29 7.12 -15.24
CA LEU A 235 -1.66 7.40 -15.66
C LEU A 235 -2.61 7.30 -14.46
N PRO A 236 -3.51 8.28 -14.23
CA PRO A 236 -4.47 8.21 -13.15
C PRO A 236 -5.42 7.01 -13.32
N VAL A 237 -5.43 6.12 -12.32
CA VAL A 237 -6.21 4.87 -12.36
C VAL A 237 -7.72 5.12 -12.39
N ASN A 238 -8.20 6.24 -11.81
CA ASN A 238 -9.61 6.66 -11.91
C ASN A 238 -10.05 6.96 -13.36
N LEU A 239 -9.12 7.28 -14.25
CA LEU A 239 -9.41 7.55 -15.66
C LEU A 239 -9.26 6.30 -16.54
N PHE A 240 -9.10 5.11 -15.96
CA PHE A 240 -8.86 3.86 -16.66
C PHE A 240 -9.84 3.59 -17.82
N LEU A 241 -11.15 3.49 -17.52
CA LEU A 241 -12.16 3.17 -18.53
C LEU A 241 -12.39 4.32 -19.54
N PRO A 242 -12.40 5.60 -19.10
CA PRO A 242 -12.42 6.75 -20.02
C PRO A 242 -11.24 6.79 -21.00
N LEU A 243 -10.02 6.55 -20.52
CA LEU A 243 -8.81 6.52 -21.36
C LEU A 243 -8.83 5.34 -22.33
N ILE A 244 -9.27 4.15 -21.90
CA ILE A 244 -9.48 3.00 -22.80
C ILE A 244 -10.44 3.37 -23.93
N GLY A 245 -11.60 3.96 -23.59
CA GLY A 245 -12.56 4.44 -24.58
C GLY A 245 -11.94 5.47 -25.52
N PHE A 246 -11.11 6.37 -24.99
CA PHE A 246 -10.48 7.44 -25.76
C PHE A 246 -9.41 6.90 -26.71
N PHE A 247 -8.61 5.93 -26.27
CA PHE A 247 -7.63 5.27 -27.13
C PHE A 247 -8.31 4.51 -28.26
N VAL A 248 -9.44 3.83 -27.99
CA VAL A 248 -10.25 3.20 -29.04
C VAL A 248 -10.81 4.22 -30.01
N LEU A 249 -11.26 5.40 -29.53
CA LEU A 249 -11.68 6.50 -30.40
C LEU A 249 -10.53 6.99 -31.30
N SER A 250 -9.32 7.14 -30.74
CA SER A 250 -8.14 7.54 -31.51
C SER A 250 -7.84 6.55 -32.64
N LEU A 251 -8.05 5.25 -32.40
CA LEU A 251 -7.92 4.21 -33.41
C LEU A 251 -9.01 4.34 -34.48
N LEU A 252 -10.26 4.57 -34.10
CA LEU A 252 -11.36 4.75 -35.04
C LEU A 252 -11.12 5.96 -35.96
N LEU A 253 -10.73 7.10 -35.39
CA LEU A 253 -10.46 8.32 -36.15
C LEU A 253 -9.23 8.15 -37.06
N GLY A 254 -8.18 7.50 -36.59
CA GLY A 254 -7.04 7.11 -37.43
C GLY A 254 -7.44 6.15 -38.55
N TYR A 255 -8.34 5.20 -38.28
CA TYR A 255 -8.84 4.23 -39.25
C TYR A 255 -9.70 4.88 -40.35
N LEU A 256 -10.51 5.89 -39.99
CA LEU A 256 -11.35 6.67 -40.92
C LEU A 256 -10.56 7.73 -41.71
N SER A 257 -9.33 8.06 -41.30
CA SER A 257 -8.47 8.97 -42.04
C SER A 257 -7.91 8.31 -43.31
N PHE A 258 -8.73 8.28 -44.37
CA PHE A 258 -8.36 7.66 -45.66
C PHE A 258 -7.19 8.35 -46.36
N ILE A 259 -6.88 9.59 -45.96
CA ILE A 259 -5.85 10.45 -46.57
C ILE A 259 -4.46 10.07 -46.04
N THR A 260 -4.33 9.66 -44.77
CA THR A 260 -3.03 9.35 -44.16
C THR A 260 -2.76 7.83 -44.14
N PRO A 261 -1.53 7.36 -44.43
CA PRO A 261 -1.19 5.94 -44.33
C PRO A 261 -1.40 5.44 -42.90
N MET A 262 -2.32 4.50 -42.67
CA MET A 262 -2.59 3.91 -41.34
C MET A 262 -2.99 4.95 -40.26
N GLY A 263 -3.54 6.12 -40.65
CA GLY A 263 -3.83 7.18 -39.67
C GLY A 263 -2.57 7.79 -39.04
N LEU A 264 -1.40 7.61 -39.66
CA LEU A 264 -0.09 8.08 -39.17
C LEU A 264 -0.12 9.58 -38.89
N GLY A 265 0.20 9.95 -37.65
CA GLY A 265 0.14 11.33 -37.17
C GLY A 265 -1.23 11.74 -36.63
N VAL A 266 -2.34 11.27 -37.23
CA VAL A 266 -3.71 11.57 -36.76
C VAL A 266 -3.98 10.89 -35.43
N ARG A 267 -3.70 9.58 -35.33
CA ARG A 267 -3.91 8.82 -34.09
C ARG A 267 -3.03 9.36 -32.96
N GLU A 268 -1.75 9.58 -33.23
CA GLU A 268 -0.80 10.06 -32.23
C GLU A 268 -1.14 11.48 -31.79
N GLY A 269 -1.59 12.35 -32.71
CA GLY A 269 -2.10 13.67 -32.40
C GLY A 269 -3.31 13.61 -31.46
N ILE A 270 -4.28 12.74 -31.74
CA ILE A 270 -5.46 12.56 -30.89
C ILE A 270 -5.07 12.04 -29.51
N ILE A 271 -4.22 11.01 -29.42
CA ILE A 271 -3.71 10.50 -28.14
C ILE A 271 -2.99 11.61 -27.36
N SER A 272 -2.16 12.40 -28.03
CA SER A 272 -1.40 13.49 -27.41
C SER A 272 -2.34 14.58 -26.86
N ILE A 273 -3.35 14.99 -27.63
CA ILE A 273 -4.39 15.93 -27.19
C ILE A 273 -5.16 15.35 -26.00
N GLY A 274 -5.55 14.09 -26.09
CA GLY A 274 -6.27 13.37 -25.05
C GLY A 274 -5.48 13.10 -23.78
N LEU A 275 -4.16 13.22 -23.80
CA LEU A 275 -3.35 13.09 -22.59
C LEU A 275 -2.93 14.44 -22.03
N LEU A 276 -3.21 15.55 -22.72
CA LEU A 276 -2.73 16.89 -22.36
C LEU A 276 -3.23 17.37 -20.98
N SER A 277 -4.45 17.01 -20.55
CA SER A 277 -4.92 17.34 -19.19
C SER A 277 -4.27 16.50 -18.10
N THR A 278 -3.72 15.35 -18.45
CA THR A 278 -3.08 14.42 -17.49
C THR A 278 -1.56 14.54 -17.48
N LEU A 279 -0.98 14.83 -18.65
CA LEU A 279 0.44 14.83 -18.94
C LEU A 279 0.78 16.14 -19.66
N GLY A 280 1.96 16.71 -19.40
CA GLY A 280 2.46 17.82 -20.21
C GLY A 280 2.58 17.42 -21.69
N LEU A 281 2.43 18.38 -22.60
CA LEU A 281 2.42 18.18 -24.06
C LEU A 281 3.58 17.29 -24.56
N GLN A 282 4.77 17.46 -23.97
CA GLN A 282 5.97 16.69 -24.33
C GLN A 282 5.84 15.20 -23.96
N LEU A 283 5.38 14.91 -22.74
CA LEU A 283 5.19 13.53 -22.26
C LEU A 283 4.02 12.84 -22.97
N ALA A 284 2.96 13.59 -23.30
CA ALA A 284 1.83 13.10 -24.07
C ALA A 284 2.25 12.67 -25.49
N GLY A 285 3.05 13.49 -26.18
CA GLY A 285 3.61 13.17 -27.51
C GLY A 285 4.53 11.95 -27.49
N PHE A 286 5.43 11.88 -26.51
CA PHE A 286 6.28 10.71 -26.29
C PHE A 286 5.46 9.43 -26.05
N ALA A 287 4.49 9.48 -25.13
CA ALA A 287 3.63 8.36 -24.79
C ALA A 287 2.86 7.81 -26.01
N ALA A 288 2.36 8.70 -26.87
CA ALA A 288 1.67 8.33 -28.10
C ALA A 288 2.57 7.57 -29.08
N ILE A 289 3.80 8.07 -29.30
CA ILE A 289 4.80 7.40 -30.16
C ILE A 289 5.20 6.05 -29.55
N PHE A 290 5.49 6.02 -28.24
CA PHE A 290 5.92 4.81 -27.55
C PHE A 290 4.87 3.70 -27.65
N ALA A 291 3.59 4.03 -27.40
CA ALA A 291 2.49 3.08 -27.57
C ALA A 291 2.35 2.54 -29.01
N ARG A 292 2.65 3.37 -30.02
CA ARG A 292 2.65 2.93 -31.43
C ARG A 292 3.78 1.95 -31.72
N ILE A 293 4.99 2.22 -31.25
CA ILE A 293 6.15 1.33 -31.43
C ILE A 293 5.85 -0.05 -30.85
N VAL A 294 5.34 -0.08 -29.61
CA VAL A 294 4.97 -1.34 -28.93
C VAL A 294 3.83 -2.07 -29.65
N LEU A 295 2.84 -1.35 -30.18
CA LEU A 295 1.78 -1.96 -31.00
C LEU A 295 2.35 -2.62 -32.27
N ILE A 296 3.24 -1.94 -33.00
CA ILE A 296 3.88 -2.48 -34.21
C ILE A 296 4.72 -3.71 -33.86
N LEU A 297 5.50 -3.64 -32.79
CA LEU A 297 6.25 -4.78 -32.28
C LEU A 297 5.33 -5.95 -31.93
N SER A 298 4.20 -5.68 -31.27
CA SER A 298 3.20 -6.68 -30.90
C SER A 298 2.55 -7.32 -32.13
N GLU A 299 2.32 -6.55 -33.20
CA GLU A 299 1.85 -7.09 -34.48
C GLU A 299 2.87 -8.04 -35.11
N MET A 300 4.14 -7.64 -35.15
CA MET A 300 5.21 -8.48 -35.69
C MET A 300 5.31 -9.79 -34.91
N ILE A 301 5.23 -9.72 -33.57
CA ILE A 301 5.20 -10.90 -32.69
C ILE A 301 3.96 -11.75 -32.98
N PHE A 302 2.77 -11.16 -33.09
CA PHE A 302 1.56 -11.88 -33.45
C PHE A 302 1.71 -12.67 -34.76
N ILE A 303 2.29 -12.06 -35.80
CA ILE A 303 2.50 -12.71 -37.09
C ILE A 303 3.54 -13.82 -36.99
N LEU A 304 4.63 -13.60 -36.25
CA LEU A 304 5.64 -14.63 -35.98
C LEU A 304 5.00 -15.83 -35.26
N LEU A 305 4.19 -15.57 -34.23
CA LEU A 305 3.45 -16.60 -33.49
C LEU A 305 2.46 -17.34 -34.40
N ALA A 306 1.70 -16.62 -35.24
CA ALA A 306 0.74 -17.24 -36.16
C ALA A 306 1.44 -18.07 -37.26
N THR A 307 2.60 -17.61 -37.74
CA THR A 307 3.42 -18.32 -38.73
C THR A 307 4.02 -19.59 -38.13
N PHE A 308 4.61 -19.47 -36.93
CA PHE A 308 5.12 -20.61 -36.19
C PHE A 308 3.99 -21.61 -35.94
N TRP A 309 2.89 -21.17 -35.34
CA TRP A 309 1.74 -22.03 -35.02
C TRP A 309 1.17 -22.76 -36.24
N LYS A 310 1.07 -22.10 -37.39
CA LYS A 310 0.64 -22.74 -38.64
C LYS A 310 1.59 -23.85 -39.10
N ASN A 311 2.90 -23.68 -38.90
CA ASN A 311 3.94 -24.56 -39.43
C ASN A 311 4.32 -25.70 -38.48
N ILE A 312 3.80 -25.73 -37.24
CA ILE A 312 4.08 -26.81 -36.30
C ILE A 312 3.43 -28.11 -36.79
N LYS A 313 4.28 -29.10 -37.07
CA LYS A 313 3.90 -30.48 -37.38
C LYS A 313 4.33 -31.48 -36.30
N ASP A 314 4.96 -31.00 -35.22
CA ASP A 314 5.44 -31.84 -34.13
C ASP A 314 4.29 -32.53 -33.38
N ASN A 315 4.33 -33.85 -33.29
CA ASN A 315 3.35 -34.68 -32.58
C ASN A 315 3.19 -34.30 -31.09
N LYS A 316 4.25 -33.82 -30.42
CA LYS A 316 4.18 -33.36 -29.03
C LYS A 316 3.33 -32.09 -28.92
N PHE A 317 3.50 -31.14 -29.83
CA PHE A 317 2.72 -29.91 -29.82
C PHE A 317 1.26 -30.16 -30.19
N LEU A 318 0.98 -31.04 -31.17
CA LEU A 318 -0.39 -31.44 -31.51
C LEU A 318 -1.10 -32.11 -30.32
N LYS A 319 -0.38 -32.90 -29.51
CA LYS A 319 -0.91 -33.43 -28.24
C LYS A 319 -1.26 -32.31 -27.26
N ILE A 320 -0.41 -31.30 -27.09
CA ILE A 320 -0.67 -30.12 -26.25
C ILE A 320 -1.87 -29.32 -26.77
N GLU A 321 -1.95 -29.05 -28.07
CA GLU A 321 -3.07 -28.35 -28.69
C GLU A 321 -4.40 -29.09 -28.49
N ASN A 322 -4.40 -30.41 -28.71
CA ASN A 322 -5.57 -31.24 -28.44
C ASN A 322 -5.95 -31.25 -26.96
N TYR A 323 -4.97 -31.29 -26.05
CA TYR A 323 -5.20 -31.19 -24.62
C TYR A 323 -5.84 -29.84 -24.25
N ILE A 324 -5.28 -28.72 -24.73
CA ILE A 324 -5.83 -27.37 -24.52
C ILE A 324 -7.25 -27.29 -25.07
N ARG A 325 -7.50 -27.82 -26.27
CA ARG A 325 -8.84 -27.82 -26.88
C ARG A 325 -9.86 -28.60 -26.05
N ASN A 326 -9.46 -29.75 -25.49
CA ASN A 326 -10.34 -30.60 -24.70
C ASN A 326 -10.61 -30.04 -23.29
N HIS A 327 -9.64 -29.28 -22.74
CA HIS A 327 -9.69 -28.69 -21.40
C HIS A 327 -9.84 -27.17 -21.41
N LEU A 328 -10.28 -26.58 -22.53
CA LEU A 328 -10.31 -25.12 -22.71
C LEU A 328 -11.09 -24.41 -21.60
N HIS A 329 -12.25 -24.95 -21.21
CA HIS A 329 -13.06 -24.36 -20.16
C HIS A 329 -12.34 -24.41 -18.81
N GLU A 330 -11.75 -25.55 -18.48
CA GLU A 330 -11.00 -25.74 -17.24
C GLU A 330 -9.76 -24.82 -17.18
N ILE A 331 -9.07 -24.61 -18.31
CA ILE A 331 -7.95 -23.66 -18.43
C ILE A 331 -8.42 -22.21 -18.25
N ILE A 332 -9.52 -21.82 -18.90
CA ILE A 332 -10.10 -20.48 -18.75
C ILE A 332 -10.49 -20.22 -17.30
N LEU A 333 -11.11 -21.20 -16.63
CA LEU A 333 -11.46 -21.10 -15.22
C LEU A 333 -10.21 -20.89 -14.35
N LEU A 334 -9.16 -21.68 -14.57
CA LEU A 334 -7.90 -21.54 -13.84
C LEU A 334 -7.31 -20.14 -14.04
N LEU A 335 -7.26 -19.66 -15.28
CA LEU A 335 -6.77 -18.32 -15.60
C LEU A 335 -7.58 -17.23 -14.88
N MET A 336 -8.91 -17.33 -14.88
CA MET A 336 -9.78 -16.38 -14.18
C MET A 336 -9.50 -16.36 -12.67
N ILE A 337 -9.34 -17.53 -12.06
CA ILE A 337 -9.00 -17.67 -10.63
C ILE A 337 -7.63 -17.06 -10.36
N THR A 338 -6.62 -17.38 -11.17
CA THR A 338 -5.26 -16.84 -11.02
C THR A 338 -5.26 -15.31 -11.14
N VAL A 339 -5.96 -14.74 -12.12
CA VAL A 339 -6.05 -13.29 -12.30
C VAL A 339 -6.69 -12.62 -11.08
N TYR A 340 -7.79 -13.19 -10.56
CA TYR A 340 -8.43 -12.71 -9.34
C TYR A 340 -7.46 -12.74 -8.14
N ILE A 341 -6.81 -13.87 -7.89
CA ILE A 341 -5.87 -14.04 -6.78
C ILE A 341 -4.72 -13.04 -6.90
N MET A 342 -4.08 -12.95 -8.07
CA MET A 342 -2.94 -12.05 -8.29
C MET A 342 -3.33 -10.58 -8.06
N TYR A 343 -4.49 -10.16 -8.56
CA TYR A 343 -4.96 -8.79 -8.37
C TYR A 343 -5.23 -8.49 -6.89
N PHE A 344 -6.10 -9.25 -6.23
CA PHE A 344 -6.47 -8.97 -4.84
C PHE A 344 -5.31 -9.17 -3.86
N LEU A 345 -4.42 -10.13 -4.13
CA LEU A 345 -3.19 -10.29 -3.36
C LEU A 345 -2.32 -9.04 -3.43
N THR A 346 -2.11 -8.51 -4.64
CA THR A 346 -1.31 -7.30 -4.86
C THR A 346 -1.92 -6.11 -4.14
N VAL A 347 -3.23 -5.89 -4.29
CA VAL A 347 -3.91 -4.76 -3.63
C VAL A 347 -3.89 -4.90 -2.12
N SER A 348 -4.17 -6.09 -1.56
CA SER A 348 -4.15 -6.31 -0.12
C SER A 348 -2.74 -6.18 0.47
N PHE A 349 -1.69 -6.58 -0.27
CA PHE A 349 -0.31 -6.36 0.16
C PHE A 349 0.06 -4.88 0.12
N LEU A 350 -0.35 -4.14 -0.91
CA LEU A 350 -0.14 -2.69 -0.97
C LEU A 350 -0.93 -1.95 0.12
N ARG A 351 -2.11 -2.45 0.52
CA ARG A 351 -2.86 -1.92 1.67
C ARG A 351 -2.03 -2.04 2.94
N TYR A 352 -1.44 -3.21 3.18
CA TYR A 352 -0.52 -3.42 4.30
C TYR A 352 0.71 -2.51 4.19
N ASP A 353 1.42 -2.52 3.07
CA ASP A 353 2.67 -1.76 2.90
C ASP A 353 2.51 -0.23 2.99
N ASN A 354 1.29 0.28 2.80
CA ASN A 354 0.95 1.70 2.95
C ASN A 354 0.11 1.98 4.21
N PHE A 355 0.12 1.09 5.22
CA PHE A 355 -0.49 1.30 6.54
C PHE A 355 -2.02 1.53 6.51
N PHE A 356 -2.72 0.92 5.56
CA PHE A 356 -4.20 0.91 5.54
C PHE A 356 -4.82 -0.23 6.37
N THR A 357 -4.00 -1.14 6.90
CA THR A 357 -4.45 -2.31 7.67
C THR A 357 -4.35 -2.07 9.17
N GLY A 358 -5.40 -2.43 9.92
CA GLY A 358 -5.60 -1.99 11.29
C GLY A 358 -5.18 -3.00 12.38
N ARG A 359 -5.11 -2.51 13.62
CA ARG A 359 -4.96 -3.32 14.84
C ARG A 359 -6.20 -4.17 15.13
N PHE A 360 -7.40 -3.63 14.92
CA PHE A 360 -8.67 -4.27 15.29
C PHE A 360 -9.05 -5.45 14.38
N ASP A 361 -8.69 -5.40 13.11
CA ASP A 361 -9.01 -6.48 12.17
C ASP A 361 -7.77 -7.35 11.95
N LEU A 362 -6.90 -7.00 11.00
CA LEU A 362 -5.74 -7.84 10.65
C LEU A 362 -4.82 -8.12 11.85
N GLY A 363 -4.51 -7.09 12.66
CA GLY A 363 -3.60 -7.22 13.80
C GLY A 363 -4.11 -8.18 14.89
N ASN A 364 -5.42 -8.23 15.14
CA ASN A 364 -6.03 -9.16 16.10
C ASN A 364 -5.91 -10.61 15.63
N MET A 365 -6.23 -10.85 14.37
CA MET A 365 -6.19 -12.20 13.80
C MET A 365 -4.75 -12.70 13.73
N ASP A 366 -3.83 -11.86 13.26
CA ASP A 366 -2.41 -12.18 13.20
C ASP A 366 -1.81 -12.43 14.58
N GLN A 367 -2.12 -11.59 15.58
CA GLN A 367 -1.64 -11.81 16.95
C GLN A 367 -2.17 -13.13 17.53
N ALA A 368 -3.42 -13.49 17.28
CA ALA A 368 -3.99 -14.77 17.74
C ALA A 368 -3.25 -15.98 17.13
N VAL A 369 -2.98 -15.93 15.82
CA VAL A 369 -2.28 -16.99 15.09
C VAL A 369 -0.82 -17.09 15.54
N TRP A 370 -0.14 -15.94 15.65
CA TRP A 370 1.25 -15.84 16.11
C TRP A 370 1.41 -16.32 17.55
N ASN A 371 0.54 -15.91 18.48
CA ASN A 371 0.60 -16.40 19.86
C ASN A 371 0.35 -17.92 19.93
N THR A 372 -0.55 -18.45 19.10
CA THR A 372 -0.88 -19.89 19.07
C THR A 372 0.34 -20.74 18.70
N ILE A 373 1.07 -20.37 17.63
CA ILE A 373 2.27 -21.13 17.23
C ILE A 373 3.42 -21.01 18.26
N HIS A 374 3.40 -19.96 19.10
CA HIS A 374 4.35 -19.76 20.22
C HIS A 374 3.83 -20.30 21.57
N GLY A 375 2.88 -21.24 21.55
CA GLY A 375 2.39 -21.96 22.75
C GLY A 375 1.34 -21.22 23.57
N ARG A 376 0.93 -20.01 23.18
CA ARG A 376 -0.14 -19.22 23.83
C ARG A 376 -1.40 -19.28 22.98
N ILE A 377 -2.02 -20.45 23.01
CA ILE A 377 -3.15 -20.82 22.15
C ILE A 377 -4.26 -19.77 22.26
N PHE A 378 -4.59 -19.18 21.11
CA PHE A 378 -5.73 -18.29 20.90
C PHE A 378 -5.73 -17.02 21.79
N LYS A 379 -4.56 -16.58 22.27
CA LYS A 379 -4.42 -15.38 23.09
C LYS A 379 -4.19 -14.12 22.24
N ILE A 380 -4.77 -13.00 22.68
CA ILE A 380 -4.54 -11.65 22.12
C ILE A 380 -4.44 -10.63 23.25
N THR A 381 -3.88 -9.46 22.98
CA THR A 381 -4.09 -8.29 23.85
C THR A 381 -5.49 -7.75 23.62
N ASP A 382 -6.22 -7.49 24.69
CA ASP A 382 -7.59 -6.94 24.62
C ASP A 382 -7.62 -5.68 23.74
N PRO A 383 -8.39 -5.68 22.63
CA PRO A 383 -8.51 -4.52 21.76
C PRO A 383 -8.99 -3.24 22.45
N ASN A 384 -9.73 -3.38 23.56
CA ASN A 384 -10.30 -2.28 24.33
C ASN A 384 -9.62 -2.10 25.71
N GLY A 385 -8.58 -2.88 26.00
CA GLY A 385 -7.99 -2.98 27.32
C GLY A 385 -6.47 -3.14 27.28
N THR A 386 -5.89 -3.51 28.42
CA THR A 386 -4.44 -3.74 28.55
C THR A 386 -4.08 -5.19 28.89
N ASP A 387 -5.08 -6.04 29.04
CA ASP A 387 -4.92 -7.40 29.54
C ASP A 387 -4.77 -8.40 28.38
N ILE A 388 -4.20 -9.56 28.69
CA ILE A 388 -4.09 -10.66 27.72
C ILE A 388 -5.29 -11.57 27.89
N ILE A 389 -6.17 -11.57 26.89
CA ILE A 389 -7.42 -12.33 26.89
C ILE A 389 -7.43 -13.41 25.82
N SER A 390 -8.44 -14.26 25.83
CA SER A 390 -8.68 -15.22 24.76
C SER A 390 -9.40 -14.52 23.61
N ARG A 391 -9.08 -14.89 22.36
CA ARG A 391 -9.86 -14.46 21.19
C ARG A 391 -11.32 -14.93 21.29
N LEU A 392 -11.56 -16.03 22.02
CA LEU A 392 -12.89 -16.58 22.34
C LEU A 392 -13.79 -15.59 23.09
N SER A 393 -13.21 -14.59 23.76
CA SER A 393 -13.97 -13.52 24.44
C SER A 393 -14.81 -12.69 23.46
N PHE A 394 -14.50 -12.71 22.16
CA PHE A 394 -15.28 -12.03 21.12
C PHE A 394 -15.92 -12.99 20.13
N HIS A 395 -15.13 -13.90 19.54
CA HIS A 395 -15.59 -14.79 18.48
C HIS A 395 -14.99 -16.19 18.62
N ALA A 396 -15.75 -17.19 18.18
CA ALA A 396 -15.32 -18.58 18.12
C ALA A 396 -14.70 -18.92 16.75
N ASP A 397 -13.69 -18.16 16.33
CA ASP A 397 -12.96 -18.34 15.06
C ASP A 397 -11.79 -19.33 15.17
N PHE A 398 -12.09 -20.53 15.68
CA PHE A 398 -11.13 -21.61 15.94
C PHE A 398 -10.31 -22.05 14.72
N LEU A 399 -10.75 -21.74 13.50
CA LEU A 399 -9.97 -21.96 12.28
C LEU A 399 -8.58 -21.30 12.35
N LEU A 400 -8.42 -20.19 13.09
CA LEU A 400 -7.12 -19.55 13.31
C LEU A 400 -6.06 -20.51 13.91
N ILE A 401 -6.50 -21.47 14.73
CA ILE A 401 -5.61 -22.49 15.31
C ILE A 401 -5.04 -23.38 14.20
N LEU A 402 -5.89 -23.80 13.25
CA LEU A 402 -5.48 -24.62 12.10
C LEU A 402 -4.63 -23.84 11.09
N ILE A 403 -4.71 -22.51 11.09
CA ILE A 403 -3.89 -21.62 10.25
C ILE A 403 -2.50 -21.43 10.86
N SER A 404 -2.34 -21.54 12.19
CA SER A 404 -1.07 -21.27 12.88
C SER A 404 0.16 -22.04 12.40
N PRO A 405 0.08 -23.31 11.94
CA PRO A 405 1.24 -23.99 11.37
C PRO A 405 1.80 -23.32 10.11
N LEU A 406 1.00 -22.53 9.37
CA LEU A 406 1.49 -21.79 8.20
C LEU A 406 2.53 -20.72 8.57
N TYR A 407 2.55 -20.27 9.83
CA TYR A 407 3.55 -19.31 10.31
C TYR A 407 4.94 -19.94 10.49
N LEU A 408 5.05 -21.28 10.44
CA LEU A 408 6.35 -21.97 10.33
C LEU A 408 7.00 -21.75 8.96
N ILE A 409 6.20 -21.50 7.92
CA ILE A 409 6.69 -21.19 6.56
C ILE A 409 6.97 -19.70 6.44
N TRP A 410 6.00 -18.86 6.83
CA TRP A 410 6.12 -17.41 6.78
C TRP A 410 5.32 -16.77 7.90
N SER A 411 5.99 -16.48 9.01
CA SER A 411 5.42 -15.73 10.14
C SER A 411 5.34 -14.25 9.78
N HIS A 412 4.27 -13.85 9.10
CA HIS A 412 4.01 -12.45 8.72
C HIS A 412 2.49 -12.21 8.52
N PRO A 413 1.92 -11.05 8.88
CA PRO A 413 0.48 -10.76 8.74
C PRO A 413 -0.07 -10.97 7.31
N LYS A 414 0.75 -10.65 6.30
CA LYS A 414 0.44 -10.90 4.87
C LYS A 414 0.13 -12.37 4.54
N MET A 415 0.56 -13.35 5.35
CA MET A 415 0.17 -14.76 5.17
C MET A 415 -1.34 -14.94 5.22
N LEU A 416 -2.02 -14.21 6.12
CA LEU A 416 -3.48 -14.27 6.25
C LEU A 416 -4.19 -13.66 5.04
N LEU A 417 -3.69 -12.51 4.55
CA LEU A 417 -4.20 -11.87 3.34
C LEU A 417 -4.05 -12.77 2.10
N LEU A 418 -2.91 -13.45 1.98
CA LEU A 418 -2.66 -14.45 0.94
C LEU A 418 -3.67 -15.58 1.01
N LEU A 419 -3.85 -16.17 2.20
CA LEU A 419 -4.79 -17.27 2.41
C LEU A 419 -6.23 -16.87 2.02
N GLN A 420 -6.69 -15.69 2.44
CA GLN A 420 -8.02 -15.17 2.10
C GLN A 420 -8.22 -15.03 0.60
N SER A 421 -7.29 -14.38 -0.10
CA SER A 421 -7.37 -14.22 -1.56
C SER A 421 -7.39 -15.56 -2.30
N VAL A 422 -6.55 -16.51 -1.89
CA VAL A 422 -6.47 -17.83 -2.51
C VAL A 422 -7.77 -18.62 -2.30
N VAL A 423 -8.24 -18.74 -1.05
CA VAL A 423 -9.42 -19.54 -0.72
C VAL A 423 -10.67 -18.95 -1.38
N LEU A 424 -10.86 -17.62 -1.36
CA LEU A 424 -11.99 -16.97 -2.03
C LEU A 424 -11.92 -17.19 -3.55
N GLY A 425 -10.75 -17.07 -4.17
CA GLY A 425 -10.57 -17.36 -5.60
C GLY A 425 -11.01 -18.78 -5.97
N PHE A 426 -10.65 -19.78 -5.16
CA PHE A 426 -11.09 -21.17 -5.37
C PHE A 426 -12.60 -21.40 -5.21
N GLY A 427 -13.36 -20.46 -4.64
CA GLY A 427 -14.83 -20.51 -4.63
C GLY A 427 -15.43 -20.61 -6.03
N ALA A 428 -14.80 -19.98 -7.03
CA ALA A 428 -15.20 -20.07 -8.43
C ALA A 428 -15.14 -21.51 -8.99
N LEU A 429 -14.21 -22.34 -8.50
CA LEU A 429 -14.14 -23.75 -8.89
C LEU A 429 -15.40 -24.50 -8.44
N PHE A 430 -15.86 -24.29 -7.20
CA PHE A 430 -17.08 -24.94 -6.72
C PHE A 430 -18.33 -24.41 -7.41
N VAL A 431 -18.41 -23.11 -7.70
CA VAL A 431 -19.48 -22.53 -8.53
C VAL A 431 -19.52 -23.19 -9.91
N TYR A 432 -18.35 -23.34 -10.57
CA TYR A 432 -18.23 -24.06 -11.84
C TYR A 432 -18.73 -25.50 -11.74
N LEU A 433 -18.27 -26.23 -10.73
CA LEU A 433 -18.58 -27.65 -10.55
C LEU A 433 -20.06 -27.90 -10.22
N ILE A 434 -20.67 -27.05 -9.38
CA ILE A 434 -22.10 -27.09 -9.06
C ILE A 434 -22.90 -26.77 -10.33
N SER A 435 -22.59 -25.67 -11.00
CA SER A 435 -23.27 -25.25 -12.23
C SER A 435 -23.16 -26.31 -13.33
N LYS A 436 -21.98 -26.90 -13.52
CA LYS A 436 -21.74 -27.96 -14.52
C LYS A 436 -22.55 -29.20 -14.19
N ASN A 437 -22.69 -29.54 -12.91
CA ASN A 437 -23.48 -30.67 -12.47
C ASN A 437 -24.98 -30.45 -12.67
N VAL A 438 -25.49 -29.24 -12.38
CA VAL A 438 -26.93 -28.88 -12.42
C VAL A 438 -27.40 -28.58 -13.85
N LEU A 439 -26.68 -27.73 -14.59
CA LEU A 439 -27.08 -27.21 -15.90
C LEU A 439 -26.53 -28.03 -17.08
N LYS A 440 -25.61 -28.96 -16.82
CA LYS A 440 -24.97 -29.83 -17.84
C LYS A 440 -24.35 -29.06 -19.01
N ASN A 441 -23.89 -27.83 -18.79
CA ASN A 441 -23.34 -26.98 -19.85
C ASN A 441 -22.12 -26.19 -19.35
N LYS A 442 -20.94 -26.45 -19.92
CA LYS A 442 -19.69 -25.82 -19.47
C LYS A 442 -19.65 -24.29 -19.68
N ASN A 443 -20.33 -23.74 -20.69
CA ASN A 443 -20.27 -22.32 -21.01
C ASN A 443 -20.98 -21.46 -19.95
N ILE A 444 -22.22 -21.83 -19.61
CA ILE A 444 -22.96 -21.11 -18.55
C ILE A 444 -22.29 -21.32 -17.18
N SER A 445 -21.66 -22.47 -16.94
CA SER A 445 -20.89 -22.70 -15.72
C SER A 445 -19.67 -21.80 -15.60
N LEU A 446 -18.97 -21.54 -16.71
CA LEU A 446 -17.93 -20.50 -16.73
C LEU A 446 -18.50 -19.12 -16.45
N ALA A 447 -19.65 -18.77 -17.03
CA ALA A 447 -20.27 -17.46 -16.79
C ALA A 447 -20.65 -17.24 -15.32
N PHE A 448 -21.19 -18.25 -14.64
CA PHE A 448 -21.42 -18.19 -13.19
C PHE A 448 -20.14 -18.02 -12.39
N SER A 449 -19.07 -18.72 -12.77
CA SER A 449 -17.78 -18.64 -12.10
C SER A 449 -17.14 -17.26 -12.29
N PHE A 450 -17.30 -16.67 -13.47
CA PHE A 450 -16.88 -15.31 -13.77
C PHE A 450 -17.69 -14.28 -12.98
N SER A 451 -19.01 -14.45 -12.94
CA SER A 451 -19.90 -13.62 -12.13
C SER A 451 -19.57 -13.69 -10.64
N TYR A 452 -19.13 -14.84 -10.13
CA TYR A 452 -18.64 -14.99 -8.76
C TYR A 452 -17.40 -14.15 -8.49
N LEU A 453 -16.37 -14.25 -9.34
CA LEU A 453 -15.14 -13.46 -9.18
C LEU A 453 -15.37 -11.95 -9.39
N LEU A 454 -16.36 -11.58 -10.20
CA LEU A 454 -16.80 -10.19 -10.40
C LEU A 454 -17.75 -9.66 -9.32
N ASN A 455 -18.20 -10.50 -8.38
CA ASN A 455 -19.22 -10.11 -7.42
C ASN A 455 -18.68 -9.04 -6.44
N PRO A 456 -19.31 -7.85 -6.32
CA PRO A 456 -18.84 -6.78 -5.45
C PRO A 456 -18.67 -7.18 -3.98
N SER A 457 -19.61 -7.95 -3.42
CA SER A 457 -19.56 -8.40 -2.03
C SER A 457 -18.35 -9.30 -1.76
N LEU A 458 -18.02 -10.20 -2.70
CA LEU A 458 -16.82 -11.03 -2.63
C LEU A 458 -15.54 -10.18 -2.70
N GLN A 459 -15.50 -9.19 -3.58
CA GLN A 459 -14.34 -8.33 -3.80
C GLN A 459 -14.05 -7.43 -2.59
N PHE A 460 -15.08 -6.82 -2.02
CA PHE A 460 -14.94 -6.03 -0.80
C PHE A 460 -14.55 -6.88 0.40
N SER A 461 -15.15 -8.06 0.58
CA SER A 461 -14.78 -8.99 1.66
C SER A 461 -13.31 -9.43 1.58
N ASN A 462 -12.72 -9.47 0.37
CA ASN A 462 -11.32 -9.81 0.18
C ASN A 462 -10.37 -8.62 0.46
N LEU A 463 -10.80 -7.39 0.15
CA LEU A 463 -10.04 -6.16 0.38
C LEU A 463 -10.13 -5.64 1.82
N TYR A 464 -11.25 -5.86 2.48
CA TYR A 464 -11.37 -5.68 3.91
C TYR A 464 -10.46 -6.71 4.58
N ASP A 465 -9.74 -6.28 5.61
CA ASP A 465 -8.71 -7.02 6.33
C ASP A 465 -9.10 -8.49 6.63
N PHE A 466 -8.15 -9.33 7.01
CA PHE A 466 -8.42 -10.77 7.14
C PHE A 466 -9.52 -11.09 8.16
N HIS A 467 -10.50 -11.91 7.76
CA HIS A 467 -11.53 -12.45 8.63
C HIS A 467 -11.79 -13.93 8.33
N PRO A 468 -11.68 -14.86 9.30
CA PRO A 468 -11.89 -16.29 9.06
C PRO A 468 -13.23 -16.63 8.39
N VAL A 469 -14.31 -15.90 8.72
CA VAL A 469 -15.65 -16.11 8.15
C VAL A 469 -15.72 -15.91 6.64
N THR A 470 -14.81 -15.14 6.02
CA THR A 470 -14.78 -14.97 4.57
C THR A 470 -14.48 -16.30 3.87
N LEU A 471 -13.63 -17.13 4.46
CA LEU A 471 -13.27 -18.47 3.97
C LEU A 471 -14.48 -19.42 3.94
N ALA A 472 -15.49 -19.19 4.80
CA ALA A 472 -16.73 -19.96 4.81
C ALA A 472 -17.46 -19.90 3.47
N THR A 473 -17.28 -18.82 2.69
CA THR A 473 -17.87 -18.69 1.34
C THR A 473 -17.50 -19.89 0.48
N THR A 474 -16.21 -20.19 0.39
CA THR A 474 -15.68 -21.30 -0.41
C THR A 474 -15.98 -22.64 0.24
N PHE A 475 -15.90 -22.73 1.57
CA PHE A 475 -16.16 -23.99 2.26
C PHE A 475 -17.63 -24.42 2.15
N LEU A 476 -18.58 -23.49 2.24
CA LEU A 476 -20.01 -23.78 2.08
C LEU A 476 -20.37 -24.15 0.63
N LEU A 477 -19.74 -23.50 -0.36
CA LEU A 477 -19.85 -23.92 -1.77
C LEU A 477 -19.32 -25.35 -1.96
N GLY A 478 -18.16 -25.67 -1.38
CA GLY A 478 -17.59 -27.02 -1.41
C GLY A 478 -18.46 -28.06 -0.70
N ALA A 479 -18.98 -27.74 0.49
CA ALA A 479 -19.93 -28.57 1.21
C ALA A 479 -21.17 -28.88 0.35
N PHE A 480 -21.77 -27.86 -0.27
CA PHE A 480 -22.92 -28.05 -1.16
C PHE A 480 -22.58 -28.90 -2.39
N TYR A 481 -21.40 -28.73 -2.98
CA TYR A 481 -20.93 -29.59 -4.07
C TYR A 481 -20.82 -31.07 -3.65
N PHE A 482 -20.28 -31.36 -2.47
CA PHE A 482 -20.18 -32.74 -1.99
C PHE A 482 -21.52 -33.32 -1.53
N LEU A 483 -22.45 -32.47 -1.07
CA LEU A 483 -23.85 -32.83 -0.82
C LEU A 483 -24.52 -33.35 -2.10
N ILE A 484 -24.45 -32.60 -3.21
CA ILE A 484 -25.06 -33.02 -4.49
C ILE A 484 -24.37 -34.25 -5.09
N LYS A 485 -23.09 -34.46 -4.80
CA LYS A 485 -22.33 -35.66 -5.20
C LYS A 485 -22.51 -36.84 -4.26
N LYS A 486 -23.27 -36.69 -3.16
CA LYS A 486 -23.48 -37.73 -2.13
C LYS A 486 -22.16 -38.25 -1.52
N ARG A 487 -21.12 -37.40 -1.45
CA ARG A 487 -19.82 -37.72 -0.85
C ARG A 487 -19.77 -37.18 0.58
N TYR A 488 -20.40 -37.89 1.50
CA TYR A 488 -20.71 -37.38 2.84
C TYR A 488 -19.47 -37.10 3.72
N LEU A 489 -18.38 -37.86 3.56
CA LEU A 489 -17.13 -37.57 4.28
C LEU A 489 -16.60 -36.16 3.96
N TRP A 490 -16.47 -35.86 2.66
CA TRP A 490 -16.00 -34.55 2.20
C TRP A 490 -16.99 -33.42 2.51
N LEU A 491 -18.30 -33.71 2.48
CA LEU A 491 -19.32 -32.80 2.99
C LEU A 491 -19.04 -32.42 4.46
N SER A 492 -18.84 -33.41 5.33
CA SER A 492 -18.56 -33.19 6.76
C SER A 492 -17.26 -32.42 6.99
N VAL A 493 -16.19 -32.71 6.23
CA VAL A 493 -14.92 -31.97 6.31
C VAL A 493 -15.12 -30.50 5.96
N PHE A 494 -15.77 -30.21 4.83
CA PHE A 494 -16.00 -28.82 4.40
C PHE A 494 -16.95 -28.07 5.33
N LEU A 495 -17.98 -28.73 5.86
CA LEU A 495 -18.86 -28.13 6.86
C LEU A 495 -18.15 -27.85 8.18
N MET A 496 -17.26 -28.73 8.63
CA MET A 496 -16.45 -28.50 9.82
C MET A 496 -15.53 -27.29 9.62
N LEU A 497 -14.82 -27.23 8.48
CA LEU A 497 -13.98 -26.07 8.15
C LEU A 497 -14.79 -24.77 8.11
N ALA A 498 -15.98 -24.78 7.53
CA ALA A 498 -16.88 -23.62 7.54
C ALA A 498 -17.32 -23.25 8.96
N ALA A 499 -17.75 -24.23 9.76
CA ALA A 499 -18.27 -24.01 11.11
C ALA A 499 -17.21 -23.46 12.08
N LEU A 500 -15.94 -23.86 11.92
CA LEU A 500 -14.82 -23.32 12.71
C LEU A 500 -14.45 -21.87 12.39
N THR A 501 -15.03 -21.27 11.35
CA THR A 501 -14.74 -19.87 11.00
C THR A 501 -15.44 -18.87 11.91
N LYS A 502 -16.64 -19.21 12.43
CA LYS A 502 -17.43 -18.34 13.29
C LYS A 502 -18.63 -19.07 13.91
N GLU A 503 -19.05 -18.64 15.09
CA GLU A 503 -20.13 -19.24 15.88
C GLU A 503 -21.45 -19.42 15.12
N GLN A 504 -21.93 -18.44 14.35
CA GLN A 504 -23.23 -18.54 13.69
C GLN A 504 -23.23 -19.54 12.50
N VAL A 505 -22.07 -19.90 11.97
CA VAL A 505 -21.96 -20.85 10.84
C VAL A 505 -22.37 -22.26 11.26
N TRP A 506 -22.32 -22.58 12.56
CA TRP A 506 -22.86 -23.82 13.11
C TRP A 506 -24.37 -23.95 12.88
N VAL A 507 -25.12 -22.84 12.92
CA VAL A 507 -26.56 -22.86 12.59
C VAL A 507 -26.76 -23.24 11.12
N ILE A 508 -25.94 -22.70 10.21
CA ILE A 508 -25.96 -23.07 8.79
C ILE A 508 -25.64 -24.56 8.60
N ALA A 509 -24.63 -25.10 9.30
CA ALA A 509 -24.28 -26.52 9.25
C ALA A 509 -25.46 -27.42 9.70
N SER A 510 -26.25 -26.98 10.68
CA SER A 510 -27.45 -27.71 11.11
C SER A 510 -28.51 -27.83 10.00
N LEU A 511 -28.64 -26.82 9.14
CA LEU A 511 -29.56 -26.82 8.00
C LEU A 511 -29.15 -27.84 6.93
N PHE A 512 -27.85 -28.12 6.78
CA PHE A 512 -27.38 -29.23 5.94
C PHE A 512 -27.83 -30.59 6.51
N GLY A 513 -27.82 -30.74 7.83
CA GLY A 513 -28.36 -31.94 8.50
C GLY A 513 -29.85 -32.13 8.26
N ILE A 514 -30.64 -31.04 8.34
CA ILE A 514 -32.07 -31.04 8.02
C ILE A 514 -32.31 -31.44 6.56
N TYR A 515 -31.52 -30.87 5.64
CA TYR A 515 -31.59 -31.23 4.22
C TYR A 515 -31.26 -32.71 3.99
N LEU A 516 -30.22 -33.23 4.64
CA LEU A 516 -29.86 -34.65 4.57
C LEU A 516 -30.99 -35.57 5.07
N PHE A 517 -31.67 -35.17 6.14
CA PHE A 517 -32.79 -35.91 6.72
C PHE A 517 -33.98 -35.96 5.77
N PHE A 518 -34.48 -34.80 5.32
CA PHE A 518 -35.72 -34.72 4.53
C PHE A 518 -35.52 -35.01 3.05
N VAL A 519 -34.44 -34.52 2.43
CA VAL A 519 -34.24 -34.56 0.98
C VAL A 519 -33.41 -35.78 0.58
N ASN A 520 -32.23 -35.98 1.17
CA ASN A 520 -31.36 -37.13 0.83
C ASN A 520 -31.73 -38.42 1.56
N LYS A 521 -32.69 -38.39 2.50
CA LYS A 521 -33.15 -39.53 3.32
C LYS A 521 -32.03 -40.20 4.13
N LYS A 522 -30.94 -39.48 4.43
CA LYS A 522 -29.86 -39.93 5.32
C LYS A 522 -30.18 -39.55 6.75
N ARG A 523 -31.21 -40.20 7.32
CA ARG A 523 -31.83 -39.80 8.60
C ARG A 523 -30.84 -39.73 9.76
N PHE A 524 -30.04 -40.78 9.97
CA PHE A 524 -29.07 -40.84 11.08
C PHE A 524 -28.03 -39.72 10.97
N LEU A 525 -27.36 -39.60 9.83
CA LEU A 525 -26.36 -38.56 9.60
C LEU A 525 -26.97 -37.14 9.67
N GLY A 526 -28.20 -36.98 9.17
CA GLY A 526 -28.94 -35.72 9.25
C GLY A 526 -29.22 -35.30 10.69
N ILE A 527 -29.76 -36.20 11.52
CA ILE A 527 -30.01 -35.94 12.94
C ILE A 527 -28.70 -35.65 13.67
N LEU A 528 -27.68 -36.49 13.47
CA LEU A 528 -26.38 -36.33 14.11
C LEU A 528 -25.79 -34.95 13.83
N LEU A 529 -25.77 -34.53 12.55
CA LEU A 529 -25.22 -33.24 12.15
C LEU A 529 -26.06 -32.08 12.70
N THR A 530 -27.38 -32.13 12.62
CA THR A 530 -28.25 -31.07 13.14
C THR A 530 -28.13 -30.91 14.65
N VAL A 531 -28.23 -32.00 15.40
CA VAL A 531 -28.14 -31.96 16.87
C VAL A 531 -26.75 -31.51 17.30
N PHE A 532 -25.69 -32.10 16.75
CA PHE A 532 -24.32 -31.71 17.08
C PHE A 532 -24.07 -30.23 16.82
N SER A 533 -24.41 -29.72 15.63
CA SER A 533 -24.17 -28.32 15.30
C SER A 533 -24.98 -27.35 16.16
N LEU A 534 -26.24 -27.65 16.46
CA LEU A 534 -27.05 -26.81 17.35
C LEU A 534 -26.56 -26.85 18.80
N SER A 535 -26.12 -28.01 19.30
CA SER A 535 -25.53 -28.15 20.63
C SER A 535 -24.24 -27.34 20.76
N VAL A 536 -23.36 -27.38 19.76
CA VAL A 536 -22.12 -26.58 19.74
C VAL A 536 -22.46 -25.09 19.69
N PHE A 537 -23.35 -24.65 18.80
CA PHE A 537 -23.80 -23.26 18.73
C PHE A 537 -24.35 -22.77 20.08
N TYR A 538 -25.25 -23.54 20.68
CA TYR A 538 -25.86 -23.22 21.96
C TYR A 538 -24.80 -23.09 23.06
N TYR A 539 -23.87 -24.04 23.14
CA TYR A 539 -22.78 -24.00 24.11
C TYR A 539 -21.87 -22.77 23.93
N LEU A 540 -21.52 -22.42 22.68
CA LEU A 540 -20.68 -21.27 22.39
C LEU A 540 -21.32 -19.95 22.85
N ILE A 541 -22.59 -19.74 22.49
CA ILE A 541 -23.30 -18.49 22.79
C ILE A 541 -23.67 -18.36 24.26
N THR A 542 -24.06 -19.45 24.93
CA THR A 542 -24.58 -19.39 26.31
C THR A 542 -23.53 -19.62 27.38
N LYS A 543 -22.41 -20.28 27.06
CA LYS A 543 -21.37 -20.64 28.05
C LYS A 543 -19.99 -20.19 27.62
N ALA A 544 -19.48 -20.66 26.49
CA ALA A 544 -18.05 -20.53 26.17
C ALA A 544 -17.60 -19.07 25.97
N ILE A 545 -18.32 -18.30 25.15
CA ILE A 545 -17.97 -16.89 24.87
C ILE A 545 -18.21 -16.01 26.12
N PRO A 546 -19.37 -16.07 26.80
CA PRO A 546 -19.58 -15.27 28.01
C PRO A 546 -18.57 -15.56 29.13
N GLN A 547 -18.21 -16.83 29.35
CA GLN A 547 -17.20 -17.21 30.35
C GLN A 547 -15.81 -16.68 29.98
N ALA A 548 -15.45 -16.70 28.69
CA ALA A 548 -14.18 -16.15 28.22
C ALA A 548 -14.16 -14.61 28.27
N ALA A 549 -15.29 -13.95 28.06
CA ALA A 549 -15.41 -12.50 28.09
C ALA A 549 -15.52 -11.91 29.50
N GLY A 550 -16.02 -12.68 30.48
CA GLY A 550 -16.37 -12.17 31.80
C GLY A 550 -17.62 -11.29 31.82
N ALA A 551 -18.35 -11.24 30.70
CA ALA A 551 -19.55 -10.43 30.50
C ALA A 551 -20.48 -11.09 29.47
N GLN A 552 -21.68 -10.52 29.27
CA GLN A 552 -22.56 -10.96 28.19
C GLN A 552 -21.96 -10.65 26.80
N HIS A 553 -22.38 -11.43 25.80
CA HIS A 553 -21.89 -11.30 24.43
C HIS A 553 -22.19 -9.89 23.86
N PHE A 554 -21.16 -9.19 23.37
CA PHE A 554 -21.26 -7.80 22.90
C PHE A 554 -22.37 -7.59 21.84
N ALA A 555 -22.56 -8.56 20.94
CA ALA A 555 -23.58 -8.50 19.90
C ALA A 555 -25.03 -8.38 20.40
N LEU A 556 -25.31 -8.60 21.70
CA LEU A 556 -26.65 -8.39 22.26
C LEU A 556 -27.10 -6.94 22.14
N SER A 557 -26.18 -5.98 22.27
CA SER A 557 -26.50 -4.55 22.10
C SER A 557 -26.99 -4.22 20.69
N TYR A 558 -26.67 -5.07 19.70
CA TYR A 558 -27.09 -4.87 18.33
C TYR A 558 -28.56 -5.21 18.07
N TYR A 559 -29.21 -5.91 19.00
CA TYR A 559 -30.60 -6.36 18.89
C TYR A 559 -31.45 -5.89 20.07
N SER A 560 -31.04 -4.80 20.75
CA SER A 560 -31.75 -4.23 21.90
C SER A 560 -33.23 -3.96 21.61
N ASP A 561 -33.58 -3.65 20.36
CA ASP A 561 -34.96 -3.44 19.94
C ASP A 561 -35.83 -4.69 20.11
N PHE A 562 -35.25 -5.89 20.07
CA PHE A 562 -35.97 -7.15 20.18
C PHE A 562 -35.87 -7.77 21.58
N GLY A 563 -35.05 -7.22 22.48
CA GLY A 563 -34.99 -7.62 23.88
C GLY A 563 -33.57 -7.62 24.46
N GLU A 564 -33.48 -7.94 25.75
CA GLU A 564 -32.24 -7.83 26.53
C GLU A 564 -31.50 -9.17 26.73
N SER A 565 -32.06 -10.28 26.25
CA SER A 565 -31.41 -11.60 26.32
C SER A 565 -31.57 -12.40 25.02
N PRO A 566 -30.67 -13.35 24.71
CA PRO A 566 -30.73 -14.12 23.47
C PRO A 566 -32.08 -14.82 23.25
N LEU A 567 -32.65 -15.42 24.31
CA LEU A 567 -33.93 -16.13 24.23
C LEU A 567 -35.10 -15.19 23.99
N VAL A 568 -35.10 -14.01 24.63
CA VAL A 568 -36.16 -13.00 24.44
C VAL A 568 -36.08 -12.41 23.04
N ILE A 569 -34.88 -12.11 22.53
CA ILE A 569 -34.67 -11.64 21.16
C ILE A 569 -35.23 -12.64 20.15
N ILE A 570 -34.84 -13.92 20.25
CA ILE A 570 -35.34 -14.97 19.36
C ILE A 570 -36.87 -15.07 19.46
N LYS A 571 -37.43 -15.10 20.68
CA LYS A 571 -38.87 -15.16 20.90
C LYS A 571 -39.60 -13.98 20.25
N ASN A 572 -39.11 -12.77 20.42
CA ASN A 572 -39.74 -11.55 19.90
C ASN A 572 -39.63 -11.42 18.38
N ILE A 573 -38.59 -11.95 17.75
CA ILE A 573 -38.51 -12.04 16.28
C ILE A 573 -39.70 -12.83 15.72
N PHE A 574 -40.14 -13.89 16.40
CA PHE A 574 -41.30 -14.68 15.96
C PHE A 574 -42.64 -14.13 16.45
N LEU A 575 -42.70 -13.58 17.67
CA LEU A 575 -43.94 -13.08 18.27
C LEU A 575 -44.31 -11.64 17.85
N SER A 576 -43.38 -10.89 17.25
CA SER A 576 -43.62 -9.51 16.78
C SER A 576 -43.43 -9.35 15.26
N PRO A 577 -44.22 -10.06 14.42
CA PRO A 577 -44.03 -10.07 12.97
C PRO A 577 -44.19 -8.68 12.35
N GLY A 578 -45.11 -7.84 12.87
CA GLY A 578 -45.28 -6.46 12.39
C GLY A 578 -44.02 -5.61 12.55
N LYS A 579 -43.30 -5.77 13.68
CA LYS A 579 -42.03 -5.09 13.92
C LYS A 579 -40.95 -5.60 12.97
N VAL A 580 -40.82 -6.92 12.82
CA VAL A 580 -39.86 -7.53 11.89
C VAL A 580 -40.08 -7.06 10.47
N ILE A 581 -41.33 -7.12 9.97
CA ILE A 581 -41.67 -6.68 8.62
C ILE A 581 -41.39 -5.18 8.44
N GLY A 582 -41.76 -4.35 9.42
CA GLY A 582 -41.44 -2.93 9.43
C GLY A 582 -39.93 -2.68 9.32
N THR A 583 -39.12 -3.42 10.08
CA THR A 583 -37.66 -3.34 10.03
C THR A 583 -37.09 -3.77 8.67
N LEU A 584 -37.63 -4.84 8.07
CA LEU A 584 -37.17 -5.37 6.78
C LEU A 584 -37.49 -4.44 5.59
N LEU A 585 -38.55 -3.64 5.69
CA LEU A 585 -39.00 -2.72 4.64
C LEU A 585 -38.34 -1.33 4.70
N HIS A 586 -37.48 -1.08 5.67
CA HIS A 586 -36.70 0.16 5.72
C HIS A 586 -35.77 0.30 4.51
N LYS A 587 -35.54 1.55 4.10
CA LYS A 587 -34.77 1.91 2.89
C LYS A 587 -33.38 1.27 2.87
N GLU A 588 -32.64 1.28 3.98
CA GLU A 588 -31.27 0.76 4.04
C GLU A 588 -31.23 -0.76 3.85
N GLN A 589 -32.17 -1.49 4.45
CA GLN A 589 -32.33 -2.94 4.30
C GLN A 589 -32.65 -3.31 2.85
N LEU A 590 -33.54 -2.57 2.19
CA LEU A 590 -33.85 -2.78 0.78
C LEU A 590 -32.65 -2.49 -0.13
N ILE A 591 -31.89 -1.42 0.12
CA ILE A 591 -30.65 -1.10 -0.62
C ILE A 591 -29.63 -2.23 -0.47
N TYR A 592 -29.43 -2.74 0.75
CA TYR A 592 -28.55 -3.87 1.02
C TYR A 592 -28.95 -5.12 0.23
N LEU A 593 -30.24 -5.48 0.22
CA LEU A 593 -30.76 -6.62 -0.55
C LEU A 593 -30.56 -6.41 -2.06
N ILE A 594 -30.83 -5.20 -2.57
CA ILE A 594 -30.61 -4.86 -3.98
C ILE A 594 -29.13 -5.03 -4.35
N ARG A 595 -28.20 -4.53 -3.51
CA ARG A 595 -26.75 -4.64 -3.76
C ARG A 595 -26.28 -6.11 -3.80
N ILE A 596 -26.92 -6.97 -3.02
CA ILE A 596 -26.59 -8.40 -2.93
C ILE A 596 -27.14 -9.21 -4.11
N PHE A 597 -28.39 -8.96 -4.52
CA PHE A 597 -29.06 -9.77 -5.56
C PHE A 597 -28.89 -9.24 -6.99
N SER A 598 -28.71 -7.93 -7.18
CA SER A 598 -28.59 -7.33 -8.51
C SER A 598 -27.37 -7.80 -9.33
N PRO A 599 -26.20 -8.16 -8.78
CA PRO A 599 -25.07 -8.68 -9.56
C PRO A 599 -25.36 -10.01 -10.27
N LEU A 600 -26.43 -10.71 -9.87
CA LEU A 600 -26.94 -11.93 -10.51
C LEU A 600 -28.30 -11.70 -11.19
N GLY A 601 -28.70 -10.43 -11.36
CA GLY A 601 -29.98 -10.05 -11.95
C GLY A 601 -31.16 -10.62 -11.19
N PHE A 602 -31.09 -10.72 -9.86
CA PHE A 602 -32.16 -11.26 -9.03
C PHE A 602 -32.54 -12.72 -9.33
N LEU A 603 -31.75 -13.47 -10.12
CA LEU A 603 -32.05 -14.88 -10.44
C LEU A 603 -32.22 -15.74 -9.19
N SER A 604 -31.45 -15.46 -8.14
CA SER A 604 -31.52 -16.19 -6.86
C SER A 604 -32.89 -16.14 -6.18
N LEU A 605 -33.76 -15.19 -6.52
CA LEU A 605 -35.12 -15.11 -5.94
C LEU A 605 -36.10 -16.11 -6.56
N PHE A 606 -35.80 -16.65 -7.76
CA PHE A 606 -36.64 -17.63 -8.43
C PHE A 606 -36.47 -19.07 -7.89
N TYR A 607 -35.52 -19.30 -6.98
CA TYR A 607 -35.34 -20.58 -6.26
C TYR A 607 -35.10 -20.37 -4.75
N PRO A 608 -36.09 -19.86 -4.00
CA PRO A 608 -35.88 -19.46 -2.60
C PRO A 608 -35.55 -20.63 -1.65
N LEU A 609 -35.79 -21.89 -2.05
CA LEU A 609 -35.51 -23.07 -1.23
C LEU A 609 -34.04 -23.19 -0.81
N ILE A 610 -33.09 -22.71 -1.63
CA ILE A 610 -31.67 -22.67 -1.26
C ILE A 610 -31.35 -21.48 -0.36
N LEU A 611 -32.09 -20.38 -0.47
CA LEU A 611 -31.87 -19.21 0.38
C LEU A 611 -32.17 -19.49 1.86
N VAL A 612 -32.86 -20.58 2.19
CA VAL A 612 -33.04 -21.07 3.56
C VAL A 612 -31.71 -21.19 4.30
N PHE A 613 -30.64 -21.61 3.62
CA PHE A 613 -29.31 -21.71 4.23
C PHE A 613 -28.67 -20.36 4.56
N ALA A 614 -29.09 -19.28 3.89
CA ALA A 614 -28.63 -17.91 4.15
C ALA A 614 -29.50 -17.16 5.17
N ILE A 615 -30.66 -17.72 5.56
CA ILE A 615 -31.61 -17.09 6.48
C ILE A 615 -30.96 -16.64 7.80
N PRO A 616 -30.13 -17.47 8.49
CA PRO A 616 -29.52 -17.05 9.75
C PRO A 616 -28.75 -15.72 9.63
N ASP A 617 -27.87 -15.62 8.63
CA ASP A 617 -27.04 -14.42 8.45
C ASP A 617 -27.84 -13.24 7.85
N PHE A 618 -28.86 -13.51 7.02
CA PHE A 618 -29.80 -12.46 6.62
C PHE A 618 -30.51 -11.83 7.81
N PHE A 619 -31.02 -12.63 8.75
CA PHE A 619 -31.68 -12.09 9.94
C PHE A 619 -30.70 -11.34 10.85
N ILE A 620 -29.50 -11.88 11.05
CA ILE A 620 -28.44 -11.21 11.81
C ILE A 620 -28.18 -9.81 11.22
N ASN A 621 -28.02 -9.71 9.90
CA ASN A 621 -27.66 -8.45 9.26
C ASN A 621 -28.82 -7.47 9.17
N LEU A 622 -30.02 -7.93 8.81
CA LEU A 622 -31.17 -7.09 8.53
C LEU A 622 -31.87 -6.56 9.80
N LEU A 623 -31.85 -7.31 10.89
CA LEU A 623 -32.50 -6.95 12.16
C LEU A 623 -31.58 -6.21 13.14
N SER A 624 -30.30 -6.09 12.85
CA SER A 624 -29.35 -5.38 13.70
C SER A 624 -29.59 -3.87 13.68
N ASN A 625 -29.35 -3.17 14.78
CA ASN A 625 -29.28 -1.70 14.78
C ASN A 625 -27.92 -1.17 14.24
N ASN A 626 -26.88 -2.02 14.16
CA ASN A 626 -25.56 -1.65 13.66
C ASN A 626 -25.55 -1.60 12.12
N VAL A 627 -25.34 -0.39 11.59
CA VAL A 627 -25.35 -0.11 10.14
C VAL A 627 -24.28 -0.90 9.38
N GLN A 628 -23.13 -1.18 9.99
CA GLN A 628 -22.02 -1.89 9.33
C GLN A 628 -22.41 -3.30 8.88
N LEU A 629 -23.32 -3.97 9.59
CA LEU A 629 -23.80 -5.32 9.22
C LEU A 629 -24.62 -5.32 7.92
N ARG A 630 -25.17 -4.16 7.53
CA ARG A 630 -25.92 -3.95 6.28
C ARG A 630 -25.08 -3.32 5.17
N GLU A 631 -23.75 -3.33 5.31
CA GLU A 631 -22.85 -2.91 4.26
C GLU A 631 -22.16 -4.11 3.62
N ILE A 632 -22.02 -4.04 2.29
CA ILE A 632 -21.32 -5.08 1.51
C ILE A 632 -19.80 -4.88 1.52
N TYR A 633 -19.33 -3.78 2.13
CA TYR A 633 -17.91 -3.40 2.20
C TYR A 633 -17.10 -4.29 3.16
N TYR A 634 -17.80 -4.95 4.10
CA TYR A 634 -17.23 -5.77 5.16
C TYR A 634 -17.53 -7.27 4.93
N GLN A 635 -17.07 -8.11 5.85
CA GLN A 635 -17.17 -9.57 5.83
C GLN A 635 -18.58 -10.15 6.04
N TYR A 636 -19.59 -9.33 6.39
CA TYR A 636 -20.92 -9.80 6.81
C TYR A 636 -21.73 -10.52 5.73
N THR A 637 -21.29 -10.45 4.46
CA THR A 637 -21.95 -11.13 3.34
C THR A 637 -21.37 -12.51 3.00
N ALA A 638 -20.28 -12.92 3.64
CA ALA A 638 -19.49 -14.09 3.26
C ALA A 638 -20.32 -15.39 3.11
N THR A 639 -21.08 -15.77 4.13
CA THR A 639 -21.90 -17.00 4.11
C THR A 639 -23.06 -16.89 3.11
N ILE A 640 -23.68 -15.71 3.03
CA ILE A 640 -24.83 -15.39 2.18
C ILE A 640 -24.47 -15.57 0.70
N THR A 641 -23.31 -15.07 0.27
CA THR A 641 -22.86 -15.12 -1.13
C THR A 641 -22.88 -16.54 -1.68
N SER A 642 -22.48 -17.54 -0.90
CA SER A 642 -22.50 -18.96 -1.29
C SER A 642 -23.87 -19.41 -1.81
N PHE A 643 -24.91 -19.15 -1.02
CA PHE A 643 -26.26 -19.67 -1.29
C PHE A 643 -27.00 -18.83 -2.33
N ILE A 644 -26.64 -17.56 -2.49
CA ILE A 644 -27.16 -16.74 -3.58
C ILE A 644 -26.71 -17.29 -4.93
N PHE A 645 -25.43 -17.67 -5.07
CA PHE A 645 -24.93 -18.29 -6.29
C PHE A 645 -25.55 -19.66 -6.55
N ILE A 646 -25.64 -20.51 -5.52
CA ILE A 646 -26.29 -21.83 -5.66
C ILE A 646 -27.76 -21.64 -6.07
N SER A 647 -28.48 -20.73 -5.43
CA SER A 647 -29.87 -20.42 -5.76
C SER A 647 -30.02 -19.94 -7.21
N ALA A 648 -29.17 -19.02 -7.67
CA ALA A 648 -29.20 -18.54 -9.05
C ALA A 648 -28.97 -19.65 -10.09
N ILE A 649 -28.10 -20.63 -9.78
CA ILE A 649 -27.88 -21.79 -10.65
C ILE A 649 -29.15 -22.63 -10.78
N TYR A 650 -29.84 -22.92 -9.67
CA TYR A 650 -31.09 -23.69 -9.68
C TYR A 650 -32.27 -22.90 -10.28
N ALA A 651 -32.28 -21.58 -10.12
CA ALA A 651 -33.26 -20.71 -10.75
C ALA A 651 -33.28 -20.85 -12.27
N VAL A 652 -32.12 -20.99 -12.92
CA VAL A 652 -32.07 -21.23 -14.39
C VAL A 652 -32.82 -22.51 -14.77
N VAL A 653 -32.78 -23.56 -13.94
CA VAL A 653 -33.52 -24.80 -14.18
C VAL A 653 -35.03 -24.55 -14.10
N ILE A 654 -35.49 -23.84 -13.06
CA ILE A 654 -36.92 -23.51 -12.90
C ILE A 654 -37.41 -22.62 -14.02
N VAL A 655 -36.70 -21.52 -14.31
CA VAL A 655 -37.13 -20.57 -15.35
C VAL A 655 -37.15 -21.25 -16.71
N LYS A 656 -36.20 -22.14 -17.02
CA LYS A 656 -36.25 -22.94 -18.26
C LYS A 656 -37.40 -23.95 -18.27
N LYS A 657 -37.81 -24.48 -17.13
CA LYS A 657 -39.01 -25.33 -17.02
C LYS A 657 -40.28 -24.54 -17.33
N TRP A 658 -40.40 -23.31 -16.82
CA TRP A 658 -41.51 -22.41 -17.12
C TRP A 658 -41.48 -21.86 -18.55
N PHE A 659 -40.28 -21.61 -19.09
CA PHE A 659 -40.07 -21.04 -20.41
C PHE A 659 -39.07 -21.87 -21.25
N PRO A 660 -39.50 -23.03 -21.80
CA PRO A 660 -38.60 -24.00 -22.45
C PRO A 660 -37.90 -23.45 -23.70
N LYS A 661 -38.54 -22.46 -24.35
CA LYS A 661 -38.02 -21.82 -25.58
C LYS A 661 -36.82 -20.91 -25.32
N ILE A 662 -36.53 -20.54 -24.07
CA ILE A 662 -35.40 -19.67 -23.74
C ILE A 662 -34.08 -20.47 -23.82
N PRO A 663 -33.13 -20.09 -24.70
CA PRO A 663 -31.86 -20.78 -24.80
C PRO A 663 -30.96 -20.46 -23.60
N LEU A 664 -30.17 -21.44 -23.15
CA LEU A 664 -29.17 -21.26 -22.06
C LEU A 664 -28.17 -20.13 -22.33
N LYS A 665 -27.92 -19.84 -23.61
CA LYS A 665 -27.04 -18.74 -24.03
C LYS A 665 -27.59 -17.38 -23.60
N LEU A 666 -28.92 -17.19 -23.56
CA LEU A 666 -29.52 -15.94 -23.08
C LEU A 666 -29.23 -15.73 -21.59
N PHE A 667 -29.39 -16.77 -20.77
CA PHE A 667 -29.02 -16.72 -19.35
C PHE A 667 -27.52 -16.43 -19.16
N THR A 668 -26.67 -17.05 -19.99
CA THR A 668 -25.21 -16.79 -19.98
C THR A 668 -24.94 -15.30 -20.15
N TRP A 669 -25.55 -14.67 -21.16
CA TRP A 669 -25.41 -13.23 -21.40
C TRP A 669 -26.01 -12.38 -20.29
N TYR A 670 -27.20 -12.73 -19.82
CA TYR A 670 -27.85 -12.02 -18.74
C TYR A 670 -26.99 -11.95 -17.48
N ILE A 671 -26.41 -13.08 -17.07
CA ILE A 671 -25.52 -13.19 -15.90
C ILE A 671 -24.24 -12.39 -16.11
N LEU A 672 -23.61 -12.50 -17.29
CA LEU A 672 -22.40 -11.73 -17.59
C LEU A 672 -22.67 -10.22 -17.56
N THR A 673 -23.76 -9.78 -18.18
CA THR A 673 -24.15 -8.35 -18.22
C THR A 673 -24.43 -7.83 -16.82
N THR A 674 -25.26 -8.52 -16.04
CA THR A 674 -25.60 -8.10 -14.67
C THR A 674 -24.41 -8.14 -13.73
N ALA A 675 -23.49 -9.10 -13.88
CA ALA A 675 -22.24 -9.14 -13.12
C ALA A 675 -21.33 -7.96 -13.45
N VAL A 676 -21.16 -7.63 -14.74
CA VAL A 676 -20.34 -6.48 -15.18
C VAL A 676 -20.97 -5.17 -14.70
N LEU A 677 -22.28 -5.01 -14.81
CA LEU A 677 -22.98 -3.82 -14.31
C LEU A 677 -22.86 -3.71 -12.78
N GLY A 678 -23.00 -4.81 -12.05
CA GLY A 678 -22.78 -4.85 -10.60
C GLY A 678 -21.36 -4.45 -10.23
N ALA A 679 -20.35 -5.03 -10.89
CA ALA A 679 -18.94 -4.67 -10.70
C ALA A 679 -18.67 -3.19 -11.02
N TYR A 680 -19.31 -2.63 -12.05
CA TYR A 680 -19.15 -1.23 -12.43
C TYR A 680 -19.82 -0.27 -11.43
N TYR A 681 -21.09 -0.47 -11.09
CA TYR A 681 -21.83 0.48 -10.26
C TYR A 681 -21.53 0.37 -8.77
N ILE A 682 -21.17 -0.84 -8.31
CA ILE A 682 -21.07 -1.17 -6.88
C ILE A 682 -19.63 -1.55 -6.49
N GLY A 683 -18.87 -2.22 -7.37
CA GLY A 683 -17.60 -2.86 -7.02
C GLY A 683 -16.40 -1.93 -6.77
N PRO A 684 -15.32 -2.44 -6.15
CA PRO A 684 -14.09 -1.68 -5.86
C PRO A 684 -13.07 -1.62 -7.01
N LEU A 685 -13.29 -2.34 -8.12
CA LEU A 685 -12.29 -2.49 -9.18
C LEU A 685 -11.92 -1.13 -9.83
N PRO A 686 -10.70 -0.99 -10.41
CA PRO A 686 -10.24 0.26 -11.01
C PRO A 686 -11.15 0.85 -12.09
N GLY A 687 -11.89 0.00 -12.79
CA GLY A 687 -12.86 0.39 -13.82
C GLY A 687 -14.27 0.65 -13.30
N SER A 688 -14.52 0.60 -11.98
CA SER A 688 -15.83 0.88 -11.41
C SER A 688 -16.10 2.39 -11.31
N LYS A 689 -17.36 2.74 -11.03
CA LYS A 689 -17.81 4.12 -10.84
C LYS A 689 -17.17 4.77 -9.62
N ASN A 690 -16.91 3.99 -8.56
CA ASN A 690 -16.29 4.44 -7.31
C ASN A 690 -15.14 3.49 -6.94
N PRO A 691 -14.00 3.57 -7.65
CA PRO A 691 -12.95 2.58 -7.53
C PRO A 691 -12.13 2.77 -6.25
N SER A 692 -11.69 1.68 -5.63
CA SER A 692 -10.86 1.72 -4.42
C SER A 692 -9.39 1.93 -4.79
N ILE A 693 -9.05 3.16 -5.20
CA ILE A 693 -7.71 3.49 -5.72
C ILE A 693 -6.80 4.21 -4.72
N SER A 694 -7.28 4.50 -3.50
CA SER A 694 -6.50 5.21 -2.48
C SER A 694 -5.16 4.53 -2.20
N VAL A 695 -5.13 3.20 -2.28
CA VAL A 695 -3.93 2.36 -2.10
C VAL A 695 -2.85 2.67 -3.15
N PHE A 696 -3.24 3.07 -4.36
CA PHE A 696 -2.32 3.46 -5.42
C PHE A 696 -1.95 4.94 -5.36
N THR A 697 -2.89 5.80 -4.95
CA THR A 697 -2.75 7.27 -5.06
C THR A 697 -2.26 7.95 -3.78
N ARG A 698 -2.45 7.35 -2.61
CA ARG A 698 -2.08 7.90 -1.29
C ARG A 698 -0.97 7.08 -0.64
N GLN A 699 0.14 6.88 -1.35
CA GLN A 699 1.32 6.23 -0.78
C GLN A 699 2.05 7.20 0.15
N LEU A 700 2.51 6.71 1.30
CA LEU A 700 3.27 7.50 2.26
C LEU A 700 4.73 7.61 1.81
N PRO A 701 5.28 8.82 1.60
CA PRO A 701 6.66 9.00 1.17
C PRO A 701 7.66 8.36 2.15
N GLU A 702 7.41 8.48 3.46
CA GLU A 702 8.29 7.98 4.51
C GLU A 702 8.06 6.50 4.85
N ARG A 703 7.26 5.75 4.07
CA ARG A 703 6.88 4.36 4.40
C ARG A 703 8.08 3.44 4.67
N LYS A 704 9.18 3.63 3.94
CA LYS A 704 10.38 2.80 4.07
C LYS A 704 11.06 3.05 5.41
N ILE A 705 11.17 4.32 5.79
CA ILE A 705 11.75 4.74 7.07
C ILE A 705 10.89 4.23 8.23
N ILE A 706 9.57 4.36 8.12
CA ILE A 706 8.63 3.86 9.12
C ILE A 706 8.77 2.34 9.28
N ASN A 707 8.67 1.56 8.19
CA ASN A 707 8.80 0.11 8.26
C ASN A 707 10.15 -0.34 8.83
N GLU A 708 11.26 0.28 8.40
CA GLU A 708 12.59 -0.01 8.94
C GLU A 708 12.69 0.30 10.45
N PHE A 709 11.97 1.32 10.94
CA PHE A 709 11.89 1.61 12.37
C PHE A 709 11.08 0.53 13.10
N LEU A 710 9.88 0.21 12.63
CA LEU A 710 8.97 -0.75 13.27
C LEU A 710 9.57 -2.15 13.37
N GLU A 711 10.25 -2.62 12.32
CA GLU A 711 10.91 -3.94 12.27
C GLU A 711 12.09 -4.05 13.26
N ARG A 712 12.71 -2.92 13.62
CA ARG A 712 13.81 -2.90 14.60
C ARG A 712 13.33 -2.99 16.03
N ILE A 713 12.04 -2.78 16.30
CA ILE A 713 11.52 -2.80 17.66
C ILE A 713 11.45 -4.24 18.17
N PRO A 714 12.19 -4.58 19.24
CA PRO A 714 12.22 -5.95 19.74
C PRO A 714 10.84 -6.46 20.22
N PRO A 715 10.40 -7.68 19.84
CA PRO A 715 9.07 -8.22 20.18
C PRO A 715 8.75 -8.35 21.67
N GLN A 716 9.75 -8.32 22.55
CA GLN A 716 9.54 -8.41 24.00
C GLN A 716 8.93 -7.14 24.60
N PHE A 717 9.11 -5.99 23.96
CA PHE A 717 8.61 -4.71 24.47
C PHE A 717 7.11 -4.56 24.17
N SER A 718 6.40 -4.02 25.13
CA SER A 718 5.00 -3.64 24.99
C SER A 718 4.87 -2.33 24.20
N ILE A 719 3.94 -2.27 23.25
CA ILE A 719 3.74 -1.07 22.44
C ILE A 719 2.32 -0.56 22.53
N ALA A 720 2.15 0.76 22.67
CA ALA A 720 0.91 1.44 22.34
C ALA A 720 1.06 2.09 20.96
N SER A 721 0.16 1.78 20.01
CA SER A 721 0.21 2.36 18.67
C SER A 721 -1.13 2.95 18.21
N THR A 722 -1.07 3.85 17.23
CA THR A 722 -2.26 4.20 16.43
C THR A 722 -2.74 2.98 15.63
N ASN A 723 -4.04 2.94 15.29
CA ASN A 723 -4.67 1.75 14.69
C ASN A 723 -4.01 1.32 13.36
N ASN A 724 -3.69 2.30 12.50
CA ASN A 724 -3.03 2.13 11.19
C ASN A 724 -1.64 1.47 11.25
N LEU A 725 -1.00 1.42 12.41
CA LEU A 725 0.30 0.75 12.60
C LEU A 725 0.17 -0.63 13.26
N GLY A 726 -0.95 -0.93 13.91
CA GLY A 726 -0.98 -2.06 14.84
C GLY A 726 -0.87 -3.43 14.19
N SER A 727 -1.24 -3.57 12.90
CA SER A 727 -1.02 -4.80 12.14
C SER A 727 0.46 -5.07 11.79
N HIS A 728 1.32 -4.05 11.84
CA HIS A 728 2.78 -4.20 11.66
C HIS A 728 3.49 -4.57 12.95
N LEU A 729 2.78 -4.50 14.07
CA LEU A 729 3.31 -4.58 15.42
C LEU A 729 2.66 -5.72 16.22
N SER A 730 1.87 -6.58 15.58
CA SER A 730 1.08 -7.64 16.22
C SER A 730 1.90 -8.86 16.66
N HIS A 731 3.13 -9.06 16.16
CA HIS A 731 4.03 -10.15 16.57
C HIS A 731 4.71 -9.84 17.91
N ARG A 732 3.90 -9.72 18.96
CA ARG A 732 4.32 -9.54 20.35
C ARG A 732 3.20 -9.89 21.31
N GLN A 733 3.58 -10.03 22.58
CA GLN A 733 2.62 -10.42 23.62
C GLN A 733 1.65 -9.29 23.99
N LYS A 734 2.16 -8.04 24.03
CA LYS A 734 1.43 -6.86 24.49
C LYS A 734 1.47 -5.77 23.42
N ILE A 735 0.33 -5.50 22.80
CA ILE A 735 0.13 -4.36 21.91
C ILE A 735 -1.21 -3.69 22.20
N TYR A 736 -1.15 -2.42 22.57
CA TYR A 736 -2.27 -1.57 22.93
C TYR A 736 -2.64 -0.62 21.79
N THR A 737 -3.91 -0.23 21.74
CA THR A 737 -4.40 0.77 20.79
C THR A 737 -4.57 2.10 21.50
N ILE A 738 -3.89 3.14 21.04
CA ILE A 738 -4.00 4.50 21.60
C ILE A 738 -5.47 4.95 21.57
N PRO A 739 -6.01 5.53 22.67
CA PRO A 739 -5.29 6.02 23.87
C PRO A 739 -5.09 4.97 24.97
N VAL A 740 -5.64 3.76 24.81
CA VAL A 740 -5.57 2.71 25.82
C VAL A 740 -4.13 2.20 25.94
N GLY A 741 -3.69 1.96 27.17
CA GLY A 741 -2.36 1.40 27.45
C GLY A 741 -1.17 2.35 27.21
N ILE A 742 -1.40 3.61 26.81
CA ILE A 742 -0.33 4.57 26.50
C ILE A 742 0.65 4.76 27.67
N ASN A 743 0.15 4.85 28.91
CA ASN A 743 0.99 5.04 30.10
C ASN A 743 1.66 3.75 30.60
N LYS A 744 1.23 2.58 30.10
CA LYS A 744 1.79 1.27 30.48
C LYS A 744 2.79 0.72 29.47
N ALA A 745 2.80 1.26 28.25
CA ALA A 745 3.63 0.76 27.16
C ALA A 745 5.10 1.11 27.38
N ASP A 746 5.98 0.22 26.95
CA ASP A 746 7.41 0.49 26.89
C ASP A 746 7.74 1.53 25.81
N ILE A 747 7.03 1.43 24.68
CA ILE A 747 7.20 2.26 23.49
C ILE A 747 5.83 2.73 22.99
N ILE A 748 5.73 3.99 22.60
CA ILE A 748 4.50 4.58 22.06
C ILE A 748 4.79 5.08 20.65
N VAL A 749 3.97 4.65 19.69
CA VAL A 749 4.19 4.91 18.26
C VAL A 749 2.95 5.53 17.63
N PHE A 750 3.11 6.68 16.98
CA PHE A 750 2.03 7.39 16.29
C PHE A 750 2.32 7.48 14.79
N LEU A 751 1.27 7.32 13.98
CA LEU A 751 1.23 7.75 12.58
C LEU A 751 -0.01 8.63 12.37
N LEU A 752 0.21 9.94 12.36
CA LEU A 752 -0.81 11.00 12.45
C LEU A 752 -1.40 11.39 11.08
N ASN A 753 -1.87 10.42 10.31
CA ASN A 753 -2.37 10.65 8.95
C ASN A 753 -3.78 10.09 8.69
N ASP A 754 -4.38 9.42 9.67
CA ASP A 754 -5.69 8.79 9.52
C ASP A 754 -6.79 9.72 10.04
N SER A 755 -7.49 10.37 9.11
CA SER A 755 -8.60 11.27 9.43
C SER A 755 -9.82 10.55 10.02
N PHE A 756 -9.93 9.24 9.84
CA PHE A 756 -11.03 8.42 10.37
C PHE A 756 -10.65 7.67 11.64
N ALA A 757 -9.43 7.90 12.15
CA ALA A 757 -8.96 7.22 13.34
C ALA A 757 -9.81 7.53 14.57
N GLN A 758 -9.88 6.55 15.45
CA GLN A 758 -10.43 6.68 16.79
C GLN A 758 -9.31 6.37 17.79
N PRO A 759 -8.90 7.33 18.65
CA PRO A 759 -9.44 8.67 18.82
C PRO A 759 -9.10 9.56 17.62
N SER A 760 -9.86 10.64 17.42
CA SER A 760 -9.72 11.51 16.24
C SER A 760 -8.29 11.98 16.01
N LEU A 761 -7.92 12.24 14.75
CA LEU A 761 -6.59 12.73 14.41
C LEU A 761 -6.18 13.95 15.25
N LYS A 762 -7.11 14.88 15.49
CA LYS A 762 -6.90 16.03 16.36
C LYS A 762 -6.54 15.61 17.79
N ALA A 763 -7.28 14.67 18.37
CA ALA A 763 -7.01 14.16 19.71
C ALA A 763 -5.66 13.44 19.80
N GLN A 764 -5.23 12.75 18.73
CA GLN A 764 -3.90 12.13 18.67
C GLN A 764 -2.79 13.18 18.65
N ILE A 765 -2.92 14.26 17.85
CA ILE A 765 -1.98 15.38 17.81
C ILE A 765 -1.87 16.06 19.18
N GLU A 766 -3.00 16.28 19.85
CA GLU A 766 -3.03 16.83 21.22
C GLU A 766 -2.34 15.87 22.21
N THR A 767 -2.53 14.56 22.06
CA THR A 767 -1.87 13.54 22.89
C THR A 767 -0.36 13.56 22.71
N VAL A 768 0.14 13.63 21.48
CA VAL A 768 1.58 13.79 21.19
C VAL A 768 2.15 15.05 21.85
N SER A 769 1.41 16.16 21.80
CA SER A 769 1.81 17.42 22.44
C SER A 769 1.90 17.32 23.97
N LYS A 770 1.02 16.52 24.60
CA LYS A 770 1.08 16.21 26.03
C LYS A 770 2.26 15.29 26.35
N MET A 771 2.48 14.24 25.55
CA MET A 771 3.57 13.27 25.73
C MET A 771 4.96 13.90 25.66
N LYS A 772 5.14 14.95 24.85
CA LYS A 772 6.40 15.73 24.82
C LYS A 772 6.80 16.31 26.18
N LYS A 773 5.81 16.61 27.04
CA LYS A 773 6.02 17.19 28.38
C LYS A 773 6.00 16.14 29.48
N ASP A 774 5.81 14.86 29.13
CA ASP A 774 5.70 13.78 30.11
C ASP A 774 7.09 13.44 30.67
N LYS A 775 7.19 13.34 32.00
CA LYS A 775 8.45 13.05 32.70
C LYS A 775 8.87 11.59 32.64
N ASN A 776 7.96 10.66 32.31
CA ASN A 776 8.23 9.22 32.25
C ASN A 776 8.65 8.76 30.84
N TYR A 777 8.31 9.54 29.82
CA TYR A 777 8.60 9.22 28.43
C TYR A 777 9.55 10.23 27.80
N ILE A 778 10.17 9.82 26.70
CA ILE A 778 11.10 10.65 25.94
C ILE A 778 10.85 10.45 24.44
N GLN A 779 10.74 11.54 23.67
CA GLN A 779 10.62 11.43 22.22
C GLN A 779 11.98 11.01 21.65
N VAL A 780 12.03 9.89 20.94
CA VAL A 780 13.28 9.34 20.37
C VAL A 780 13.33 9.45 18.86
N PHE A 781 12.18 9.63 18.20
CA PHE A 781 12.11 9.70 16.75
C PHE A 781 10.93 10.55 16.30
N LYS A 782 11.13 11.34 15.25
CA LYS A 782 10.07 12.05 14.55
C LYS A 782 10.45 12.28 13.09
N GLN A 783 9.55 11.91 12.19
CA GLN A 783 9.67 12.14 10.76
C GLN A 783 8.28 12.38 10.17
N GLY A 784 7.98 13.61 9.74
CA GLY A 784 6.64 13.96 9.27
C GLY A 784 5.57 13.67 10.33
N ASP A 785 4.53 12.92 9.94
CA ASP A 785 3.43 12.49 10.80
C ASP A 785 3.76 11.28 11.69
N PHE A 786 4.95 10.70 11.56
CA PHE A 786 5.39 9.56 12.37
C PHE A 786 6.19 10.01 13.60
N VAL A 787 5.74 9.63 14.79
CA VAL A 787 6.33 10.06 16.07
C VAL A 787 6.47 8.88 17.03
N VAL A 788 7.62 8.79 17.72
CA VAL A 788 7.91 7.70 18.66
C VAL A 788 8.39 8.23 20.00
N PHE A 789 7.83 7.67 21.07
CA PHE A 789 8.26 7.87 22.44
C PHE A 789 8.70 6.54 23.07
N GLU A 790 9.71 6.59 23.92
CA GLU A 790 10.14 5.45 24.73
C GLU A 790 10.03 5.81 26.21
N LYS A 791 9.77 4.82 27.06
CA LYS A 791 9.81 4.99 28.50
C LYS A 791 11.26 5.27 28.93
N ARG A 792 11.50 6.30 29.74
CA ARG A 792 12.86 6.72 30.12
C ARG A 792 13.64 5.64 30.85
N ASN A 793 12.93 4.78 31.58
CA ASN A 793 13.50 3.66 32.31
C ASN A 793 13.41 2.32 31.56
N LEU A 794 13.05 2.32 30.27
CA LEU A 794 12.86 1.10 29.47
C LEU A 794 14.05 0.13 29.53
N TYR A 795 15.26 0.69 29.57
CA TYR A 795 16.50 -0.07 29.62
C TYR A 795 16.99 -0.30 31.06
N LEU A 796 16.23 0.16 32.06
CA LEU A 796 16.59 0.15 33.48
C LEU A 796 15.84 -0.92 34.29
N GLU A 797 14.74 -1.48 33.78
CA GLU A 797 13.98 -2.52 34.47
C GLU A 797 14.63 -3.89 34.27
N GLU A 798 15.04 -4.51 35.39
CA GLU A 798 15.53 -5.90 35.45
C GLU A 798 14.57 -6.85 34.73
N ASN A 799 15.03 -7.42 33.62
CA ASN A 799 14.52 -8.71 33.16
C ASN A 799 15.72 -9.66 33.14
N GLU A 800 15.72 -10.65 34.05
CA GLU A 800 16.72 -11.71 34.22
C GLU A 800 16.93 -12.63 32.98
N LYS A 801 16.46 -12.25 31.79
CA LYS A 801 16.67 -13.03 30.57
C LYS A 801 17.45 -12.22 29.54
N LYS A 802 18.75 -12.52 29.50
CA LYS A 802 19.73 -12.25 28.43
C LYS A 802 19.24 -11.21 27.41
N ILE A 803 19.64 -9.95 27.62
CA ILE A 803 19.52 -8.87 26.65
C ILE A 803 20.33 -9.29 25.39
N LYS A 804 19.65 -9.86 24.40
CA LYS A 804 20.22 -10.08 23.07
C LYS A 804 20.04 -8.79 22.26
N GLN A 805 21.17 -8.14 21.95
CA GLN A 805 21.36 -7.03 21.01
C GLN A 805 20.19 -6.04 20.89
N VAL A 806 20.24 -4.99 21.72
CA VAL A 806 19.46 -3.76 21.53
C VAL A 806 20.06 -3.00 20.34
N LYS A 807 19.24 -2.67 19.32
CA LYS A 807 19.73 -2.02 18.10
C LYS A 807 19.49 -0.51 18.03
N LEU A 808 18.66 0.09 18.87
CA LEU A 808 18.57 1.54 19.00
C LEU A 808 18.30 1.91 20.46
N PHE A 809 19.36 2.32 21.14
CA PHE A 809 19.26 2.92 22.47
C PHE A 809 18.85 4.39 22.33
N PRO A 810 17.93 4.95 23.15
CA PRO A 810 17.47 6.34 23.06
C PRO A 810 18.55 7.40 23.08
N LEU A 811 19.66 7.12 23.78
CA LEU A 811 20.80 8.02 23.89
C LEU A 811 21.89 7.68 22.86
N SER A 812 21.59 6.82 21.88
CA SER A 812 22.45 6.59 20.71
C SER A 812 22.50 7.83 19.82
N ILE A 813 23.64 8.04 19.17
CA ILE A 813 23.86 9.19 18.30
C ILE A 813 22.83 9.25 17.15
N PRO A 814 22.44 8.15 16.49
CA PRO A 814 21.36 8.18 15.49
C PRO A 814 20.03 8.66 16.05
N SER A 815 19.63 8.21 17.24
CA SER A 815 18.39 8.65 17.90
C SER A 815 18.46 10.13 18.27
N LEU A 816 19.58 10.58 18.83
CA LEU A 816 19.78 11.97 19.22
C LEU A 816 19.84 12.92 18.00
N ALA A 817 20.37 12.49 16.87
CA ALA A 817 20.43 13.30 15.65
C ALA A 817 19.06 13.61 15.04
N HIS A 818 18.06 12.74 15.24
CA HIS A 818 16.70 12.93 14.70
C HIS A 818 15.70 13.42 15.75
N ARG A 819 16.21 13.83 16.92
CA ARG A 819 15.40 14.35 18.04
C ARG A 819 15.07 15.84 17.82
N ASP A 820 13.86 16.25 18.21
CA ASP A 820 13.53 17.68 18.39
C ASP A 820 14.19 18.20 19.68
N TYR A 821 14.89 19.34 19.62
CA TYR A 821 15.45 20.01 20.82
C TYR A 821 14.62 21.24 21.19
N GLU A 822 14.38 21.45 22.48
CA GLU A 822 13.50 22.49 22.99
C GLU A 822 14.18 23.87 22.90
N LYS A 823 13.54 24.83 22.23
CA LYS A 823 13.89 26.25 22.35
C LYS A 823 13.24 26.80 23.62
N GLY A 824 14.05 27.09 24.64
CA GLY A 824 13.59 27.55 25.95
C GLY A 824 14.14 28.93 26.32
N GLU A 825 13.63 29.46 27.44
CA GLU A 825 14.17 30.68 28.06
C GLU A 825 15.28 30.29 29.05
N ILE A 826 16.48 30.86 28.89
CA ILE A 826 17.55 30.82 29.88
C ILE A 826 17.27 31.91 30.92
N ARG A 827 16.89 31.50 32.13
CA ARG A 827 16.46 32.40 33.22
C ARG A 827 17.60 32.68 34.17
N ILE A 828 17.87 33.96 34.42
CA ILE A 828 18.82 34.38 35.45
C ILE A 828 18.22 34.07 36.83
N GLU A 829 18.92 33.26 37.63
CA GLU A 829 18.49 32.86 38.97
C GLU A 829 19.09 33.78 40.04
N LYS A 830 20.38 34.12 39.89
CA LYS A 830 21.10 34.97 40.84
C LYS A 830 22.30 35.64 40.18
N LYS A 831 22.49 36.94 40.46
CA LYS A 831 23.75 37.65 40.19
C LYS A 831 24.78 37.29 41.26
N VAL A 832 25.96 36.85 40.86
CA VAL A 832 27.00 36.33 41.76
C VAL A 832 28.02 37.41 42.09
N GLU A 833 28.76 37.89 41.09
CA GLU A 833 29.81 38.89 41.25
C GLU A 833 29.92 39.75 39.99
N THR A 834 30.35 41.01 40.13
CA THR A 834 30.74 41.88 39.02
C THR A 834 32.19 42.31 39.25
N ASN A 835 33.07 42.04 38.30
CA ASN A 835 34.44 42.56 38.29
C ASN A 835 34.60 43.58 37.15
N LYS A 836 35.82 44.10 36.92
CA LYS A 836 36.06 45.11 35.86
C LYS A 836 35.82 44.57 34.44
N SER A 837 35.96 43.26 34.22
CA SER A 837 35.93 42.65 32.88
C SER A 837 34.56 42.07 32.50
N PHE A 838 33.84 41.44 33.44
CA PHE A 838 32.56 40.79 33.19
C PHE A 838 31.70 40.70 34.46
N THR A 839 30.43 40.33 34.29
CA THR A 839 29.49 40.03 35.38
C THR A 839 29.05 38.57 35.32
N THR A 840 29.08 37.90 36.47
CA THR A 840 28.76 36.48 36.64
C THR A 840 27.35 36.30 37.20
N TYR A 841 26.60 35.39 36.61
CA TYR A 841 25.27 34.96 37.04
C TYR A 841 25.22 33.43 37.14
N THR A 842 24.38 32.92 38.04
CA THR A 842 23.82 31.58 37.90
C THR A 842 22.50 31.70 37.15
N ALA A 843 22.30 30.90 36.12
CA ALA A 843 21.07 30.82 35.34
C ALA A 843 20.56 29.37 35.27
N SER A 844 19.34 29.18 34.81
CA SER A 844 18.76 27.86 34.56
C SER A 844 17.99 27.80 33.26
N TYR A 845 17.80 26.60 32.72
CA TYR A 845 17.06 26.33 31.49
C TYR A 845 16.36 24.96 31.56
N SER A 846 15.35 24.75 30.72
CA SER A 846 14.65 23.47 30.61
C SER A 846 15.45 22.51 29.73
N SER A 847 15.64 21.27 30.20
CA SER A 847 16.11 20.17 29.36
C SER A 847 15.32 18.90 29.68
N ASP A 848 14.56 18.39 28.71
CA ASP A 848 13.67 17.23 28.87
C ASP A 848 12.67 17.34 30.02
N GLY A 849 12.18 18.54 30.31
CA GLY A 849 11.32 18.83 31.46
C GLY A 849 12.04 18.87 32.82
N LEU A 850 13.37 18.79 32.83
CA LEU A 850 14.23 19.00 34.00
C LEU A 850 14.73 20.45 34.04
N LYS A 851 14.84 21.02 35.24
CA LYS A 851 15.52 22.30 35.47
C LYS A 851 17.04 22.08 35.60
N VAL A 852 17.79 22.53 34.60
CA VAL A 852 19.26 22.42 34.56
C VAL A 852 19.88 23.80 34.76
N TYR A 853 20.88 23.89 35.63
CA TYR A 853 21.61 25.13 35.93
C TYR A 853 22.82 25.32 35.01
N THR A 854 23.22 26.58 34.82
CA THR A 854 24.42 26.99 34.07
C THR A 854 25.03 28.23 34.70
N LEU A 855 26.35 28.36 34.65
CA LEU A 855 27.01 29.65 34.80
C LEU A 855 26.69 30.51 33.57
N LEU A 856 26.53 31.82 33.76
CA LEU A 856 26.45 32.81 32.69
C LEU A 856 27.36 33.99 33.03
N ASN A 857 28.43 34.17 32.26
CA ASN A 857 29.30 35.35 32.34
C ASN A 857 29.02 36.27 31.15
N ILE A 858 28.75 37.54 31.42
CA ILE A 858 28.50 38.56 30.40
C ILE A 858 29.62 39.61 30.47
N PRO A 859 30.39 39.85 29.39
CA PRO A 859 31.41 40.90 29.36
C PRO A 859 30.84 42.29 29.65
N ASN A 860 31.60 43.11 30.38
CA ASN A 860 31.22 44.49 30.70
C ASN A 860 31.69 45.49 29.61
N THR A 861 32.30 45.00 28.53
CA THR A 861 32.69 45.81 27.37
C THR A 861 31.45 46.25 26.57
N PRO A 862 31.56 47.27 25.69
CA PRO A 862 30.46 47.60 24.78
C PRO A 862 29.99 46.39 23.97
N LYS A 863 28.68 46.15 23.95
CA LYS A 863 28.08 45.02 23.25
C LYS A 863 28.27 45.17 21.73
N PRO A 864 28.79 44.14 21.02
CA PRO A 864 28.84 44.15 19.56
C PRO A 864 27.43 44.23 18.94
N ALA A 865 27.33 44.68 17.69
CA ALA A 865 26.04 44.88 17.01
C ALA A 865 25.15 43.62 16.98
N ASN A 866 25.76 42.44 16.82
CA ASN A 866 25.07 41.14 16.76
C ASN A 866 24.98 40.42 18.12
N GLY A 867 25.49 41.03 19.21
CA GLY A 867 25.69 40.38 20.51
C GLY A 867 27.13 39.85 20.69
N PHE A 868 27.43 39.36 21.89
CA PHE A 868 28.72 38.74 22.20
C PHE A 868 28.79 37.32 21.63
N PRO A 869 29.89 36.91 20.99
CA PRO A 869 30.09 35.52 20.62
C PRO A 869 30.06 34.64 21.88
N VAL A 870 29.47 33.46 21.76
CA VAL A 870 29.17 32.58 22.90
C VAL A 870 30.15 31.43 22.95
N ILE A 871 30.81 31.21 24.09
CA ILE A 871 31.55 29.96 24.37
C ILE A 871 30.75 29.13 25.37
N ILE A 872 30.42 27.90 25.00
CA ILE A 872 29.93 26.89 25.93
C ILE A 872 31.12 26.09 26.46
N VAL A 873 31.36 26.19 27.77
CA VAL A 873 32.40 25.45 28.50
C VAL A 873 31.79 24.15 29.03
N ASN A 874 32.01 23.07 28.29
CA ASN A 874 31.63 21.70 28.66
C ASN A 874 32.67 21.13 29.63
N HIS A 875 32.33 21.09 30.91
CA HIS A 875 33.27 20.69 31.96
C HIS A 875 33.53 19.17 31.97
N GLY A 876 34.72 18.78 32.41
CA GLY A 876 35.10 17.40 32.67
C GLY A 876 34.41 16.82 33.90
N TYR A 877 34.67 15.54 34.18
CA TYR A 877 34.08 14.88 35.33
C TYR A 877 34.52 15.53 36.64
N ILE A 878 33.55 15.91 37.46
CA ILE A 878 33.71 16.31 38.86
C ILE A 878 32.68 15.49 39.63
N ASN A 879 33.00 15.06 40.86
CA ASN A 879 32.00 14.40 41.69
C ASN A 879 30.77 15.32 41.81
N PRO A 880 29.56 14.88 41.43
CA PRO A 880 28.39 15.74 41.38
C PRO A 880 28.05 16.45 42.69
N GLN A 881 28.39 15.83 43.84
CA GLN A 881 28.20 16.42 45.17
C GLN A 881 29.22 17.52 45.50
N GLY A 882 30.41 17.46 44.91
CA GLY A 882 31.47 18.46 45.05
C GLY A 882 31.52 19.48 43.91
N TYR A 883 30.63 19.35 42.93
CA TYR A 883 30.52 20.30 41.83
C TYR A 883 29.75 21.55 42.26
N ASP A 884 30.28 22.71 41.88
CA ASP A 884 29.67 24.01 42.15
C ASP A 884 29.56 24.83 40.87
N THR A 885 28.38 25.42 40.65
CA THR A 885 28.04 26.17 39.42
C THR A 885 29.04 27.30 39.16
N VAL A 886 29.55 27.97 40.20
CA VAL A 886 30.38 29.18 40.08
C VAL A 886 31.88 28.86 40.09
N SER A 887 32.35 28.09 41.06
CA SER A 887 33.78 27.90 41.32
C SER A 887 34.42 26.81 40.46
N SER A 888 33.64 25.81 40.00
CA SER A 888 34.18 24.75 39.14
C SER A 888 34.51 25.31 37.76
N TYR A 889 35.73 25.09 37.27
CA TYR A 889 36.25 25.63 36.00
C TYR A 889 36.34 27.17 35.94
N LYS A 890 36.37 27.87 37.09
CA LYS A 890 36.41 29.34 37.14
C LYS A 890 37.51 29.95 36.27
N SER A 891 38.74 29.42 36.32
CA SER A 891 39.87 29.98 35.57
C SER A 891 39.64 30.01 34.05
N ILE A 892 39.01 28.98 33.48
CA ILE A 892 38.75 28.94 32.03
C ILE A 892 37.55 29.81 31.65
N THR A 893 36.50 29.82 32.46
CA THR A 893 35.31 30.65 32.21
C THR A 893 35.65 32.13 32.31
N ASP A 894 36.46 32.51 33.30
CA ASP A 894 36.93 33.87 33.49
C ASP A 894 37.84 34.31 32.35
N TYR A 895 38.78 33.46 31.93
CA TYR A 895 39.70 33.77 30.83
C TYR A 895 38.98 34.09 29.52
N PHE A 896 37.99 33.26 29.12
CA PHE A 896 37.22 33.53 27.91
C PHE A 896 36.34 34.78 28.03
N SER A 897 35.74 35.02 29.20
CA SER A 897 34.95 36.23 29.44
C SER A 897 35.79 37.51 29.45
N GLN A 898 37.00 37.47 29.99
CA GLN A 898 37.97 38.58 29.92
C GLN A 898 38.38 38.90 28.47
N ASN A 899 38.29 37.92 27.57
CA ASN A 899 38.62 38.07 26.16
C ASN A 899 37.40 38.33 25.27
N GLY A 900 36.28 38.79 25.84
CA GLY A 900 35.13 39.33 25.10
C GLY A 900 34.07 38.31 24.68
N TYR A 901 34.10 37.09 25.23
CA TYR A 901 33.08 36.08 24.98
C TYR A 901 32.04 36.04 26.10
N LEU A 902 30.77 35.88 25.73
CA LEU A 902 29.74 35.45 26.67
C LEU A 902 29.96 33.97 26.95
N VAL A 903 30.11 33.61 28.23
CA VAL A 903 30.43 32.23 28.60
C VAL A 903 29.24 31.58 29.29
N LEU A 904 28.84 30.43 28.76
CA LEU A 904 27.90 29.51 29.39
C LEU A 904 28.64 28.25 29.83
N LYS A 905 28.48 27.83 31.09
CA LYS A 905 29.01 26.55 31.57
C LYS A 905 27.83 25.75 32.14
N PRO A 906 27.24 24.82 31.36
CA PRO A 906 26.15 23.99 31.87
C PRO A 906 26.68 23.12 33.01
N ASP A 907 25.89 22.97 34.07
CA ASP A 907 26.22 22.04 35.15
C ASP A 907 26.00 20.58 34.74
N TYR A 908 25.27 20.35 33.65
CA TYR A 908 24.66 19.07 33.31
C TYR A 908 23.67 18.55 34.36
N ARG A 909 22.70 17.75 33.91
CA ARG A 909 21.72 17.11 34.81
C ARG A 909 22.44 16.32 35.91
N GLY A 910 22.07 16.59 37.16
CA GLY A 910 22.62 15.92 38.33
C GLY A 910 23.89 16.47 38.97
N ASN A 911 24.52 17.52 38.42
CA ASN A 911 25.59 18.23 39.14
C ASN A 911 25.08 19.56 39.71
N GLY A 912 25.67 19.97 40.82
CA GLY A 912 25.29 21.20 41.51
C GLY A 912 23.81 21.18 41.91
N LYS A 913 23.06 22.19 41.44
CA LYS A 913 21.61 22.30 41.70
C LYS A 913 20.73 21.76 40.56
N SER A 914 21.33 21.23 39.50
CA SER A 914 20.59 20.69 38.36
C SER A 914 19.81 19.44 38.73
N GLU A 915 18.55 19.40 38.32
CA GLU A 915 17.72 18.20 38.47
C GLU A 915 18.31 17.02 37.68
N ILE A 916 17.93 15.82 38.07
CA ILE A 916 18.40 14.58 37.45
C ILE A 916 17.26 13.57 37.37
N ASP A 917 17.20 12.86 36.25
CA ASP A 917 16.31 11.72 36.04
C ASP A 917 16.99 10.39 36.44
N ASN A 918 18.22 10.14 35.99
CA ASN A 918 18.91 8.87 36.20
C ASN A 918 20.42 9.01 36.40
N LYS A 919 20.89 8.73 37.63
CA LYS A 919 22.31 8.74 38.01
C LYS A 919 23.19 7.78 37.18
N ALA A 920 22.67 6.65 36.71
CA ALA A 920 23.46 5.65 36.00
C ALA A 920 23.65 5.94 34.50
N LEU A 921 22.73 6.70 33.89
CA LEU A 921 22.79 7.06 32.47
C LEU A 921 23.10 8.54 32.23
N MET A 922 23.19 9.37 33.27
CA MET A 922 23.30 10.84 33.11
C MET A 922 24.43 11.28 32.17
N ARG A 923 25.62 10.64 32.21
CA ARG A 923 26.73 10.97 31.30
C ARG A 923 26.35 10.88 29.82
N PHE A 924 25.52 9.90 29.45
CA PHE A 924 25.07 9.72 28.05
C PHE A 924 23.96 10.70 27.66
N ALA A 925 23.30 11.31 28.64
CA ALA A 925 22.26 12.31 28.42
C ALA A 925 22.80 13.76 28.42
N TYR A 926 24.02 14.02 28.87
CA TYR A 926 24.64 15.35 28.85
C TYR A 926 24.65 16.05 27.48
N PRO A 927 24.82 15.35 26.32
CA PRO A 927 24.65 16.00 25.02
C PRO A 927 23.28 16.63 24.84
N ILE A 928 22.21 16.06 25.42
CA ILE A 928 20.86 16.63 25.37
C ILE A 928 20.81 17.96 26.12
N ASP A 929 21.47 18.06 27.28
CA ASP A 929 21.54 19.30 28.08
C ASP A 929 22.26 20.39 27.31
N VAL A 930 23.35 20.06 26.60
CA VAL A 930 24.10 21.02 25.77
C VAL A 930 23.27 21.42 24.55
N MET A 931 22.62 20.48 23.86
CA MET A 931 21.82 20.76 22.67
C MET A 931 20.61 21.67 22.97
N ASN A 932 19.92 21.44 24.09
CA ASN A 932 18.85 22.33 24.55
C ASN A 932 19.39 23.70 24.98
N LEU A 933 20.59 23.75 25.58
CA LEU A 933 21.24 25.02 25.90
C LEU A 933 21.55 25.81 24.62
N ILE A 934 22.17 25.19 23.61
CA ILE A 934 22.46 25.81 22.31
C ILE A 934 21.18 26.34 21.67
N SER A 935 20.11 25.54 21.68
CA SER A 935 18.80 25.91 21.11
C SER A 935 18.11 27.04 21.90
N SER A 936 18.54 27.33 23.12
CA SER A 936 17.99 28.36 24.00
C SER A 936 18.82 29.65 24.04
N ILE A 937 20.02 29.71 23.43
CA ILE A 937 20.91 30.89 23.48
C ILE A 937 20.21 32.16 22.99
N SER A 938 19.34 32.06 21.99
CA SER A 938 18.60 33.20 21.44
C SER A 938 17.71 33.91 22.45
N SER A 939 17.44 33.34 23.62
CA SER A 939 16.71 34.01 24.70
C SER A 939 17.57 35.04 25.46
N ILE A 940 18.90 34.99 25.33
CA ILE A 940 19.82 35.92 25.98
C ILE A 940 20.05 37.11 25.05
N LYS A 941 19.62 38.31 25.45
CA LYS A 941 19.67 39.53 24.61
C LYS A 941 21.10 40.00 24.30
N GLU A 942 22.05 39.60 25.13
CA GLU A 942 23.46 39.93 25.04
C GLU A 942 24.23 38.96 24.14
N ALA A 943 23.66 37.80 23.79
CA ALA A 943 24.35 36.74 23.05
C ALA A 943 24.15 36.83 21.52
N ASP A 944 25.22 36.59 20.77
CA ASP A 944 25.15 36.26 19.35
C ASP A 944 24.93 34.75 19.17
N SER A 945 23.66 34.36 19.03
CA SER A 945 23.28 32.96 18.82
C SER A 945 23.75 32.35 17.48
N SER A 946 24.28 33.17 16.56
CA SER A 946 24.85 32.71 15.29
C SER A 946 26.35 32.42 15.35
N SER A 947 27.01 32.81 16.44
CA SER A 947 28.46 32.70 16.68
C SER A 947 28.73 31.93 17.99
N VAL A 948 28.47 30.63 17.95
CA VAL A 948 28.62 29.72 19.11
C VAL A 948 29.90 28.89 18.96
N TYR A 949 30.65 28.77 20.04
CA TYR A 949 31.88 28.02 20.14
C TYR A 949 31.78 27.02 21.27
N LEU A 950 32.33 25.82 21.08
CA LEU A 950 32.31 24.77 22.10
C LEU A 950 33.72 24.54 22.62
N TRP A 951 33.90 24.60 23.93
CA TRP A 951 35.13 24.18 24.58
C TRP A 951 34.81 23.01 25.50
N GLY A 952 35.51 21.90 25.38
CA GLY A 952 35.31 20.73 26.24
C GLY A 952 36.61 20.22 26.83
N HIS A 953 36.59 19.78 28.08
CA HIS A 953 37.75 19.17 28.74
C HIS A 953 37.45 17.78 29.27
N SER A 954 38.34 16.80 29.04
CA SER A 954 38.20 15.44 29.57
C SER A 954 36.86 14.81 29.13
N MET A 955 36.01 14.37 30.07
CA MET A 955 34.63 13.93 29.78
C MET A 955 33.80 15.00 29.04
N GLY A 956 33.99 16.29 29.34
CA GLY A 956 33.27 17.38 28.65
C GLY A 956 33.65 17.49 27.18
N ALA A 957 34.86 17.08 26.80
CA ALA A 957 35.26 16.98 25.40
C ALA A 957 34.57 15.80 24.67
N GLU A 958 34.30 14.69 25.37
CA GLU A 958 33.45 13.61 24.86
C GLU A 958 32.03 14.11 24.56
N VAL A 959 31.45 14.87 25.50
CA VAL A 959 30.12 15.47 25.34
C VAL A 959 30.12 16.42 24.15
N THR A 960 31.14 17.29 24.03
CA THR A 960 31.31 18.17 22.87
C THR A 960 31.38 17.36 21.57
N LEU A 961 32.15 16.29 21.51
CA LEU A 961 32.30 15.48 20.30
C LEU A 961 30.96 14.86 19.87
N LYS A 962 30.17 14.32 20.82
CA LYS A 962 28.81 13.84 20.55
C LYS A 962 27.87 14.92 20.07
N VAL A 963 27.95 16.11 20.66
CA VAL A 963 27.17 17.29 20.20
C VAL A 963 27.51 17.62 18.75
N LEU A 964 28.79 17.58 18.37
CA LEU A 964 29.21 17.82 16.98
C LEU A 964 28.60 16.81 15.99
N GLU A 965 28.54 15.53 16.36
CA GLU A 965 27.88 14.49 15.55
C GLU A 965 26.38 14.76 15.37
N ILE A 966 25.71 15.12 16.47
CA ILE A 966 24.28 15.36 16.50
C ILE A 966 23.94 16.60 15.65
N ILE A 967 24.65 17.71 15.83
CA ILE A 967 24.40 18.95 15.07
C ILE A 967 24.75 18.80 13.60
N GLY A 968 25.71 17.95 13.21
CA GLY A 968 26.10 17.73 11.82
C GLY A 968 24.92 17.35 10.90
N LYS A 969 23.91 16.70 11.49
CA LYS A 969 22.63 16.31 10.88
C LYS A 969 21.49 17.33 11.04
N ASN A 970 21.68 18.36 11.86
CA ASN A 970 20.73 19.45 12.06
C ASN A 970 21.25 20.73 11.38
N GLU A 971 20.75 21.04 10.18
CA GLU A 971 21.25 22.16 9.38
C GLU A 971 21.13 23.54 10.05
N GLU A 972 20.13 23.74 10.91
CA GLU A 972 19.94 25.00 11.62
C GLU A 972 21.03 25.19 12.69
N LEU A 973 21.23 24.18 13.53
CA LEU A 973 22.22 24.22 14.62
C LEU A 973 23.66 24.06 14.11
N SER A 974 23.88 23.37 13.01
CA SER A 974 25.21 23.25 12.39
C SER A 974 25.77 24.60 11.93
N LYS A 975 24.92 25.58 11.61
CA LYS A 975 25.34 26.91 11.12
C LYS A 975 25.73 27.86 12.25
N SER A 976 25.17 27.67 13.45
CA SER A 976 25.46 28.51 14.61
C SER A 976 26.77 28.13 15.30
N VAL A 977 27.17 26.86 15.28
CA VAL A 977 28.41 26.40 15.91
C VAL A 977 29.61 26.56 14.96
N LYS A 978 30.48 27.53 15.25
CA LYS A 978 31.60 27.96 14.39
C LYS A 978 32.87 27.15 14.55
N ALA A 979 33.23 26.77 15.77
CA ALA A 979 34.40 25.96 16.05
C ALA A 979 34.30 25.25 17.41
N ALA A 980 35.05 24.17 17.58
CA ALA A 980 35.14 23.43 18.83
C ALA A 980 36.59 23.15 19.24
N VAL A 981 36.86 23.23 20.55
CA VAL A 981 38.16 22.93 21.16
C VAL A 981 37.97 21.77 22.15
N LEU A 982 38.79 20.74 22.01
CA LEU A 982 38.75 19.51 22.79
C LEU A 982 40.06 19.35 23.57
N TRP A 983 40.05 19.65 24.87
CA TRP A 983 41.18 19.50 25.77
C TRP A 983 41.18 18.12 26.45
N ALA A 984 42.32 17.44 26.43
CA ALA A 984 42.54 16.11 26.98
C ALA A 984 41.34 15.15 26.76
N PRO A 985 40.83 15.01 25.51
CA PRO A 985 39.51 14.45 25.30
C PRO A 985 39.42 12.97 25.66
N VAL A 986 38.41 12.63 26.46
CA VAL A 986 37.88 11.27 26.44
C VAL A 986 37.18 11.10 25.09
N THR A 987 37.74 10.28 24.21
CA THR A 987 37.28 10.21 22.81
C THR A 987 36.06 9.34 22.62
N ASP A 988 35.84 8.35 23.50
CA ASP A 988 34.75 7.39 23.37
C ASP A 988 34.42 6.69 24.70
N PRO A 989 33.14 6.59 25.11
CA PRO A 989 32.70 5.65 26.13
C PRO A 989 33.21 4.22 25.94
N LEU A 990 33.18 3.66 24.73
CA LEU A 990 33.61 2.28 24.47
C LEU A 990 35.07 2.07 24.90
N LYS A 991 35.95 3.03 24.59
CA LYS A 991 37.35 3.01 25.01
C LYS A 991 37.50 3.21 26.52
N TRP A 992 36.75 4.15 27.09
CA TRP A 992 36.78 4.44 28.53
C TRP A 992 36.29 3.28 29.40
N PHE A 993 35.31 2.51 28.92
CA PHE A 993 34.64 1.46 29.68
C PHE A 993 35.16 0.04 29.41
N SER A 994 35.99 -0.16 28.38
CA SER A 994 36.58 -1.47 28.09
C SER A 994 37.84 -1.73 28.92
N ARG A 995 37.95 -2.96 29.45
CA ARG A 995 39.09 -3.39 30.31
C ARG A 995 40.44 -3.40 29.58
N GLN A 996 40.46 -3.43 28.26
CA GLN A 996 41.68 -3.56 27.46
C GLN A 996 42.38 -2.23 27.16
N ASN A 997 41.67 -1.10 27.30
CA ASN A 997 42.12 0.21 26.82
C ASN A 997 42.45 1.21 27.93
N LEU A 998 42.21 0.86 29.18
CA LEU A 998 42.61 1.67 30.32
C LEU A 998 44.10 1.41 30.63
N PRO A 999 44.92 2.45 30.88
CA PRO A 999 46.16 2.23 31.62
C PRO A 999 45.85 1.50 32.93
N ARG A 1000 46.83 0.80 33.54
CA ARG A 1000 46.69 0.21 34.89
C ARG A 1000 46.47 1.31 35.93
N LEU A 1001 45.28 1.89 35.93
CA LEU A 1001 44.78 2.84 36.90
C LEU A 1001 44.18 2.02 38.03
N GLU A 1002 44.48 2.40 39.26
CA GLU A 1002 43.82 1.80 40.42
C GLU A 1002 42.30 2.05 40.31
N GLU A 1003 41.50 1.06 40.70
CA GLU A 1003 40.05 1.07 40.57
C GLU A 1003 39.42 2.37 41.13
N ARG A 1004 39.98 2.91 42.22
CA ARG A 1004 39.61 4.19 42.85
C ARG A 1004 39.76 5.45 41.97
N VAL A 1005 40.66 5.43 40.97
CA VAL A 1005 40.87 6.53 40.01
C VAL A 1005 39.86 6.44 38.86
N VAL A 1006 39.41 5.22 38.56
CA VAL A 1006 38.42 4.94 37.51
C VAL A 1006 36.99 5.11 38.06
N THR A 1007 36.73 4.76 39.32
CA THR A 1007 35.38 4.82 39.92
C THR A 1007 35.16 6.02 40.86
N PRO A 1008 34.63 7.12 40.33
CA PRO A 1008 33.79 8.01 41.14
C PRO A 1008 32.31 7.96 40.67
N PHE A 1009 32.00 7.22 39.60
CA PHE A 1009 30.65 6.88 39.18
C PHE A 1009 30.31 5.43 39.56
N PRO A 1010 29.05 5.11 39.91
CA PRO A 1010 28.63 3.71 40.05
C PRO A 1010 28.52 3.06 38.66
N TYR A 1011 29.66 2.73 38.04
CA TYR A 1011 29.72 1.97 36.78
C TYR A 1011 29.09 0.59 36.90
N SER A 1012 29.02 0.05 38.12
CA SER A 1012 28.24 -1.16 38.40
C SER A 1012 26.80 -1.03 37.91
N LYS A 1013 26.12 0.10 38.17
CA LYS A 1013 24.75 0.34 37.70
C LYS A 1013 24.70 0.56 36.19
N THR A 1014 25.64 1.32 35.62
CA THR A 1014 25.71 1.52 34.16
C THR A 1014 25.92 0.19 33.42
N PHE A 1015 26.77 -0.70 33.91
CA PHE A 1015 27.00 -2.03 33.33
C PHE A 1015 25.87 -3.02 33.61
N GLN A 1016 25.14 -2.89 34.72
CA GLN A 1016 23.88 -3.62 34.93
C GLN A 1016 22.84 -3.24 33.87
N ILE A 1017 22.79 -1.96 33.49
CA ILE A 1017 21.82 -1.40 32.54
C ILE A 1017 22.21 -1.69 31.08
N LEU A 1018 23.46 -1.40 30.69
CA LEU A 1018 23.89 -1.43 29.29
C LEU A 1018 24.62 -2.73 28.90
N GLY A 1019 24.98 -3.56 29.88
CA GLY A 1019 26.00 -4.60 29.72
C GLY A 1019 27.41 -4.01 29.63
N LYS A 1020 28.44 -4.84 29.80
CA LYS A 1020 29.81 -4.39 29.54
C LYS A 1020 30.01 -4.16 28.03
N PRO A 1021 30.97 -3.31 27.62
CA PRO A 1021 31.37 -3.16 26.22
C PRO A 1021 31.57 -4.49 25.49
N GLU A 1022 32.17 -5.48 26.17
CA GLU A 1022 32.44 -6.80 25.62
C GLU A 1022 31.16 -7.63 25.44
N ASP A 1023 30.14 -7.41 26.28
CA ASP A 1023 28.88 -8.15 26.27
C ASP A 1023 27.84 -7.54 25.30
N ASN A 1024 27.94 -6.25 24.99
CA ASN A 1024 26.97 -5.52 24.16
C ASN A 1024 27.58 -4.52 23.15
N PRO A 1025 28.51 -4.96 22.27
CA PRO A 1025 29.36 -4.07 21.48
C PRO A 1025 28.57 -3.12 20.57
N LYS A 1026 27.48 -3.59 19.94
CA LYS A 1026 26.66 -2.75 19.03
C LYS A 1026 25.95 -1.59 19.74
N LEU A 1027 25.53 -1.79 20.99
CA LEU A 1027 24.94 -0.70 21.77
C LEU A 1027 26.00 0.35 22.09
N TRP A 1028 27.18 -0.10 22.52
CA TRP A 1028 28.29 0.79 22.86
C TRP A 1028 28.86 1.53 21.63
N GLU A 1029 28.89 0.88 20.47
CA GLU A 1029 29.14 1.52 19.16
C GLU A 1029 28.09 2.61 18.87
N SER A 1030 26.81 2.35 19.12
CA SER A 1030 25.73 3.31 18.82
C SER A 1030 25.79 4.62 19.62
N ILE A 1031 26.46 4.61 20.78
CA ILE A 1031 26.69 5.78 21.64
C ILE A 1031 28.12 6.32 21.54
N SER A 1032 28.98 5.68 20.74
CA SER A 1032 30.37 6.07 20.53
C SER A 1032 30.45 7.13 19.43
N PRO A 1033 30.97 8.34 19.70
CA PRO A 1033 31.15 9.35 18.66
C PRO A 1033 32.15 8.91 17.58
N LEU A 1034 33.13 8.06 17.92
CA LEU A 1034 34.09 7.53 16.96
C LEU A 1034 33.43 6.70 15.84
N SER A 1035 32.21 6.21 16.05
CA SER A 1035 31.45 5.46 15.05
C SER A 1035 30.76 6.35 14.00
N TYR A 1036 30.77 7.69 14.16
CA TYR A 1036 29.93 8.60 13.36
C TYR A 1036 30.65 9.81 12.73
N LEU A 1037 31.95 10.01 12.99
CA LEU A 1037 32.82 11.14 12.60
C LEU A 1037 32.62 11.79 11.20
N LEU A 1038 31.99 11.09 10.27
CA LEU A 1038 31.59 11.59 8.95
C LEU A 1038 30.67 12.81 9.02
N ASP A 1039 29.82 12.95 10.02
CA ASP A 1039 28.81 14.02 10.04
C ASP A 1039 29.33 15.35 10.62
N ILE A 1040 30.50 15.35 11.27
CA ILE A 1040 31.13 16.57 11.80
C ILE A 1040 31.53 17.50 10.65
N LYS A 1041 30.98 18.72 10.66
CA LYS A 1041 31.32 19.82 9.73
C LYS A 1041 32.07 20.96 10.42
N THR A 1042 31.93 21.06 11.74
CA THR A 1042 32.53 22.11 12.55
C THR A 1042 34.06 21.93 12.63
N PRO A 1043 34.86 22.99 12.45
CA PRO A 1043 36.29 22.98 12.71
C PRO A 1043 36.63 22.56 14.16
N VAL A 1044 37.59 21.65 14.33
CA VAL A 1044 37.96 21.08 15.65
C VAL A 1044 39.44 21.25 15.96
N GLN A 1045 39.77 21.89 17.08
CA GLN A 1045 41.11 21.83 17.67
C GLN A 1045 41.15 20.77 18.77
N ILE A 1046 42.15 19.90 18.74
CA ILE A 1046 42.45 18.92 19.77
C ILE A 1046 43.70 19.37 20.52
N VAL A 1047 43.66 19.36 21.85
CA VAL A 1047 44.74 19.82 22.72
C VAL A 1047 45.03 18.76 23.78
N HIS A 1048 46.30 18.38 23.98
CA HIS A 1048 46.69 17.40 25.00
C HIS A 1048 48.10 17.65 25.56
N GLY A 1049 48.37 17.24 26.79
CA GLY A 1049 49.71 17.20 27.38
C GLY A 1049 50.35 15.80 27.32
N THR A 1050 51.66 15.70 27.07
CA THR A 1050 52.34 14.40 26.94
C THR A 1050 52.52 13.65 28.26
N ASN A 1051 52.39 14.33 29.40
CA ASN A 1051 52.47 13.74 30.74
C ASN A 1051 51.09 13.60 31.40
N ASP A 1052 50.01 13.57 30.61
CA ASP A 1052 48.67 13.28 31.09
C ASP A 1052 48.59 11.82 31.58
N LYS A 1053 48.36 11.65 32.89
CA LYS A 1053 48.23 10.34 33.55
C LYS A 1053 46.76 9.90 33.69
N THR A 1054 45.81 10.73 33.30
CA THR A 1054 44.37 10.50 33.44
C THR A 1054 43.76 10.03 32.12
N VAL A 1055 44.02 10.76 31.03
CA VAL A 1055 43.58 10.38 29.68
C VAL A 1055 44.83 10.19 28.83
N PRO A 1056 45.04 9.02 28.20
CA PRO A 1056 46.18 8.84 27.32
C PRO A 1056 46.14 9.82 26.13
N TYR A 1057 47.20 10.61 25.93
CA TYR A 1057 47.28 11.52 24.78
C TYR A 1057 47.24 10.81 23.42
N GLN A 1058 47.55 9.51 23.40
CA GLN A 1058 47.41 8.66 22.23
C GLN A 1058 45.98 8.66 21.66
N TRP A 1059 44.95 8.77 22.52
CA TRP A 1059 43.57 8.85 22.06
C TRP A 1059 43.31 10.12 21.24
N SER A 1060 43.97 11.23 21.59
CA SER A 1060 43.90 12.46 20.79
C SER A 1060 44.62 12.33 19.45
N ILE A 1061 45.72 11.57 19.38
CA ILE A 1061 46.40 11.28 18.11
C ILE A 1061 45.48 10.45 17.20
N GLU A 1062 44.84 9.42 17.75
CA GLU A 1062 43.88 8.59 17.02
C GLU A 1062 42.71 9.42 16.49
N LEU A 1063 42.05 10.20 17.35
CA LEU A 1063 40.94 11.06 16.94
C LEU A 1063 41.36 12.08 15.87
N PHE A 1064 42.54 12.69 16.00
CA PHE A 1064 43.06 13.61 15.00
C PHE A 1064 43.29 12.91 13.64
N ASN A 1065 43.88 11.72 13.65
CA ASN A 1065 44.10 10.94 12.45
C ASN A 1065 42.78 10.50 11.80
N ASP A 1066 41.80 10.08 12.58
CA ASP A 1066 40.47 9.71 12.10
C ASP A 1066 39.79 10.91 11.43
N LEU A 1067 39.74 12.07 12.09
CA LEU A 1067 39.17 13.30 11.53
C LEU A 1067 39.93 13.76 10.27
N LYS A 1068 41.26 13.66 10.26
CA LYS A 1068 42.09 14.02 9.10
C LYS A 1068 41.85 13.09 7.92
N SER A 1069 41.70 11.78 8.17
CA SER A 1069 41.39 10.78 7.13
C SER A 1069 40.04 11.03 6.46
N LEU A 1070 39.10 11.64 7.19
CA LEU A 1070 37.79 12.05 6.70
C LEU A 1070 37.77 13.48 6.12
N SER A 1071 38.95 14.07 5.87
CA SER A 1071 39.12 15.42 5.33
C SER A 1071 38.44 16.52 6.16
N LYS A 1072 38.38 16.36 7.49
CA LYS A 1072 37.81 17.36 8.41
C LYS A 1072 38.78 18.50 8.67
N ASN A 1073 38.26 19.70 8.90
CA ASN A 1073 39.07 20.85 9.32
C ASN A 1073 39.48 20.66 10.78
N THR A 1074 40.67 20.12 11.01
CA THR A 1074 41.16 19.82 12.36
C THR A 1074 42.59 20.30 12.59
N LYS A 1075 42.85 20.78 13.82
CA LYS A 1075 44.17 21.20 14.31
C LYS A 1075 44.52 20.39 15.56
N PHE A 1076 45.78 19.97 15.71
CA PHE A 1076 46.25 19.25 16.89
C PHE A 1076 47.43 19.98 17.55
N ASN A 1077 47.32 20.25 18.84
CA ASN A 1077 48.34 20.86 19.68
C ASN A 1077 48.73 19.89 20.80
N LEU A 1078 49.99 19.47 20.83
CA LEU A 1078 50.55 18.61 21.86
C LEU A 1078 51.56 19.41 22.70
N TYR A 1079 51.42 19.38 24.02
CA TYR A 1079 52.25 20.14 24.95
C TYR A 1079 53.17 19.23 25.75
N ASP A 1080 54.48 19.38 25.53
CA ASP A 1080 55.48 18.56 26.20
C ASP A 1080 55.50 18.81 27.72
N ASN A 1081 55.61 17.72 28.49
CA ASN A 1081 55.65 17.69 29.95
C ASN A 1081 54.41 18.27 30.67
N ALA A 1082 53.35 18.62 29.93
CA ALA A 1082 52.11 19.10 30.50
C ALA A 1082 51.23 17.93 30.98
N GLY A 1083 50.58 18.10 32.15
CA GLY A 1083 49.65 17.11 32.71
C GLY A 1083 48.21 17.24 32.20
N HIS A 1084 47.25 16.58 32.86
CA HIS A 1084 45.82 16.54 32.46
C HIS A 1084 45.18 17.93 32.31
N ASN A 1085 45.43 18.81 33.29
CA ASN A 1085 44.96 20.21 33.25
C ASN A 1085 45.93 21.13 32.49
N LEU A 1086 46.85 20.57 31.70
CA LEU A 1086 47.88 21.25 30.92
C LEU A 1086 48.90 22.08 31.72
N ASN A 1087 48.97 21.96 33.04
CA ASN A 1087 50.05 22.59 33.81
C ASN A 1087 51.41 21.91 33.53
N PRO A 1088 52.52 22.67 33.40
CA PRO A 1088 52.65 24.13 33.56
C PRO A 1088 52.36 24.96 32.29
N LYS A 1089 51.90 24.34 31.20
CA LYS A 1089 51.61 24.95 29.88
C LYS A 1089 50.20 25.55 29.73
N TRP A 1090 49.47 25.77 30.82
CA TRP A 1090 48.07 26.18 30.79
C TRP A 1090 47.85 27.53 30.08
N GLU A 1091 48.69 28.53 30.34
CA GLU A 1091 48.59 29.86 29.71
C GLU A 1091 48.83 29.80 28.19
N GLU A 1092 49.82 29.00 27.77
CA GLU A 1092 50.13 28.77 26.36
C GLU A 1092 48.94 28.09 25.66
N ALA A 1093 48.40 27.04 26.26
CA ALA A 1093 47.27 26.28 25.71
C ALA A 1093 45.97 27.09 25.62
N THR A 1094 45.64 27.87 26.66
CA THR A 1094 44.44 28.75 26.65
C THR A 1094 44.55 29.85 25.60
N ARG A 1095 45.73 30.45 25.43
CA ARG A 1095 45.99 31.42 24.36
C ARG A 1095 45.82 30.80 22.98
N ASP A 1096 46.36 29.61 22.76
CA ASP A 1096 46.25 28.91 21.48
C ASP A 1096 44.81 28.54 21.13
N SER A 1097 44.01 28.12 22.12
CA SER A 1097 42.58 27.84 21.92
C SER A 1097 41.77 29.10 21.65
N LEU A 1098 42.08 30.23 22.30
CA LEU A 1098 41.49 31.52 21.97
C LEU A 1098 41.81 31.94 20.53
N MET A 1099 43.07 31.78 20.09
CA MET A 1099 43.48 32.11 18.72
C MET A 1099 42.80 31.22 17.69
N PHE A 1100 42.56 29.94 18.01
CA PHE A 1100 41.79 29.04 17.16
C PHE A 1100 40.32 29.48 17.04
N PHE A 1101 39.68 29.89 18.14
CA PHE A 1101 38.32 30.43 18.03
C PHE A 1101 38.25 31.72 17.21
N LYS A 1102 39.26 32.59 17.29
CA LYS A 1102 39.32 33.83 16.50
C LYS A 1102 39.55 33.65 14.99
N SER A 1103 39.88 32.43 14.53
CA SER A 1103 40.08 32.18 13.09
C SER A 1103 38.78 31.83 12.33
N PHE A 1104 37.64 31.76 13.03
CA PHE A 1104 36.32 31.49 12.48
C PHE A 1104 35.35 32.60 12.90
#